data_AF-A0A9Q1DS31-F1
#
_entry.id   AF-A0A9Q1DS31-F1
#
_cell.length_a   1.000
_cell.length_b   1.000
_cell.length_c   1.000
_cell.angle_alpha   90.00
_cell.angle_beta   90.00
_cell.angle_gamma   90.00
#
_symmetry.space_group_name_H-M   'P 1'
#
loop_
_entity.id
_entity.type
_entity.pdbx_description
1 polymer ?
#
loop_
_entity_poly.entity_id
_entity_poly.type
_entity_poly.pdbx_seq_one_letter_code
_entity_poly.pdbx_strand_id
1 'polypeptide(L)'
;MPTSTFEIHGLHSRFFHFHSIKSRIKRDIEVSQRKELKEKVRKDKVQRKDNPTQKEDKEEETEEEEDDKDELPALYIPEPPSPLLCAFYSQPGAFWLSVGGYDAGFLYHCQFSEQQEQDPGLRQDEPFAFLPTQETEEDPICTISFSSNRKFFLCGMWSGQIKVYPIQPQEPSMMSLDAFWALSVHDNQNGHLCSVRCSYDDQYVLTTGEDGNIFVFSLLTQEELAKALGPSHAKVPSPTFGIEAEKVVPDIMDASAYSIETAKQRTELDRMRREAEQRKEERRRKLVELQSQFKQQLQYNQSLPEHNRLKQMELELDPRFREQAEWLTAQQIREVQRELAWEAEWHRVGLKKLQDRFWESLESDIITVVACQSEHKISTYRLLTLSQRFLQLQKEGQTGRPWQCKKELSQENDMSSGGQDGGVERAERDREDAIFSEGESQDHVGVSGGKGGHVVDRLQKAAEKAERIKTKIEGRRQEWVDLFASKPNENYEDPDDVRALLLAIENMGDFKLKTAKDFTVPEQLRMNTERKKSQLVILEEEIHERKLKMNVRIMTLRNEKIQLISQLEQRMEQLLAVQAQLTPDRCCQCPTLPTLQPEEIPEKRLQYTHSTLQRFAALCTQWNHKGATERGPEEPCLLNLMQKDSNDPTETSPALPRTSAQPQPKPCELTELEEEMNQVQEIRLLYQQDDLLSQMEEAMWCFDAELQLLRHEKEALDVQMKLADLRHITLYQELLLLKDFEKRENSLQDRLSARMQEESQILAKWEDCRRQLEFKQQSMVFKKKVKHTKKWEKDGNEEEQEDSDEHSDEESDWDEMESDEESESGCPLDDSVCPPYCDPELFENTLQMRLWKLDLEELIAEEKKSCDALRKECDALAKKEKIVQSSLKAAEGDLELFDREKQQKLNELDVVVPLRLHQIEFLTNGVLPSDLSDSLVLNTKTLLSLQDRIRQLRRRSLTRGSSTGRPNTATTS
;
A
#
# COMPACT_ATOMS: atom_id res chain seq x y z
N MET A 1 -10.26 29.79 -12.89
CA MET A 1 -9.73 31.14 -12.60
C MET A 1 -10.64 32.16 -13.25
N PRO A 2 -10.95 33.33 -12.66
CA PRO A 2 -11.49 34.44 -13.44
C PRO A 2 -10.39 34.94 -14.40
N THR A 3 -10.71 35.03 -15.69
CA THR A 3 -9.81 35.56 -16.72
C THR A 3 -9.74 37.09 -16.60
N SER A 4 -8.93 37.58 -15.65
CA SER A 4 -8.56 39.00 -15.62
C SER A 4 -7.70 39.30 -16.85
N THR A 5 -8.30 39.94 -17.86
CA THR A 5 -7.61 40.45 -19.03
C THR A 5 -6.71 41.62 -18.63
N PHE A 6 -5.41 41.40 -18.63
CA PHE A 6 -4.42 42.44 -18.36
C PHE A 6 -4.19 43.29 -19.62
N GLU A 7 -4.52 44.58 -19.56
CA GLU A 7 -4.19 45.52 -20.63
C GLU A 7 -2.69 45.85 -20.59
N ILE A 8 -1.98 45.57 -21.69
CA ILE A 8 -0.55 45.91 -21.81
C ILE A 8 -0.41 47.35 -22.30
N HIS A 9 -0.32 48.29 -21.36
CA HIS A 9 -0.10 49.69 -21.70
C HIS A 9 1.28 49.92 -22.34
N GLY A 10 1.35 50.84 -23.32
CA GLY A 10 2.60 51.27 -23.97
C GLY A 10 2.93 50.61 -25.32
N LEU A 11 2.03 49.81 -25.89
CA LEU A 11 2.15 49.25 -27.24
C LEU A 11 1.17 49.90 -28.23
N HIS A 12 1.54 49.97 -29.51
CA HIS A 12 0.64 50.40 -30.58
C HIS A 12 -0.34 49.28 -30.95
N SER A 13 -1.53 49.31 -30.35
CA SER A 13 -2.63 48.39 -30.68
C SER A 13 -3.25 48.70 -32.05
N ARG A 14 -3.71 47.65 -32.74
CA ARG A 14 -4.54 47.74 -33.95
C ARG A 14 -5.82 46.95 -33.73
N PHE A 15 -6.94 47.47 -34.22
CA PHE A 15 -8.26 46.87 -34.03
C PHE A 15 -8.82 46.32 -35.35
N PHE A 16 -9.62 45.26 -35.23
CA PHE A 16 -10.38 44.63 -36.31
C PHE A 16 -11.74 44.19 -35.75
N HIS A 17 -12.84 44.72 -36.29
CA HIS A 17 -14.20 44.45 -35.79
C HIS A 17 -15.09 44.01 -36.96
N PHE A 18 -15.59 42.78 -36.92
CA PHE A 18 -16.47 42.21 -37.96
C PHE A 18 -17.72 41.57 -37.36
N HIS A 19 -18.79 41.49 -38.16
CA HIS A 19 -20.03 40.81 -37.79
C HIS A 19 -20.05 39.38 -38.33
N SER A 20 -20.90 38.51 -37.78
CA SER A 20 -21.10 37.14 -38.31
C SER A 20 -21.45 37.17 -39.80
N ILE A 21 -20.61 36.52 -40.62
CA ILE A 21 -20.81 36.36 -42.06
C ILE A 21 -21.28 34.96 -42.45
N LYS A 22 -21.38 34.01 -41.51
CA LYS A 22 -21.73 32.60 -41.81
C LYS A 22 -23.10 32.45 -42.48
N SER A 23 -24.10 33.22 -42.04
CA SER A 23 -25.44 33.19 -42.64
C SER A 23 -25.43 33.67 -44.11
N ARG A 24 -24.58 34.65 -44.44
CA ARG A 24 -24.32 35.11 -45.82
C ARG A 24 -23.58 34.04 -46.63
N ILE A 25 -22.53 33.42 -46.09
CA ILE A 25 -21.79 32.33 -46.74
C ILE A 25 -22.73 31.15 -47.09
N LYS A 26 -23.55 30.68 -46.13
CA LYS A 26 -24.49 29.56 -46.39
C LYS A 26 -25.50 29.91 -47.48
N ARG A 27 -26.04 31.14 -47.48
CA ARG A 27 -26.93 31.64 -48.54
C ARG A 27 -26.26 31.67 -49.91
N ASP A 28 -25.01 32.15 -50.00
CA ASP A 28 -24.28 32.25 -51.27
C ASP A 28 -23.89 30.87 -51.84
N ILE A 29 -23.58 29.89 -50.97
CA ILE A 29 -23.40 28.48 -51.35
C ILE A 29 -24.70 27.90 -51.90
N GLU A 30 -25.84 28.10 -51.22
CA GLU A 30 -27.13 27.57 -51.67
C GLU A 30 -27.57 28.18 -53.01
N VAL A 31 -27.40 29.50 -53.19
CA VAL A 31 -27.63 30.19 -54.48
C VAL A 31 -26.76 29.61 -55.59
N SER A 32 -25.52 29.22 -55.28
CA SER A 32 -24.61 28.59 -56.25
C SER A 32 -25.06 27.16 -56.61
N GLN A 33 -25.47 26.36 -55.63
CA GLN A 33 -26.02 25.03 -55.84
C GLN A 33 -27.31 25.07 -56.67
N ARG A 34 -28.24 25.99 -56.37
CA ARG A 34 -29.48 26.21 -57.18
C ARG A 34 -29.14 26.56 -58.64
N LYS A 35 -28.12 27.38 -58.89
CA LYS A 35 -27.63 27.71 -60.25
C LYS A 35 -27.03 26.50 -60.96
N GLU A 36 -26.19 25.72 -60.30
CA GLU A 36 -25.64 24.48 -60.88
C GLU A 36 -26.73 23.46 -61.19
N LEU A 37 -27.74 23.31 -60.33
CA LEU A 37 -28.86 22.42 -60.55
C LEU A 37 -29.67 22.85 -61.78
N LYS A 38 -30.00 24.14 -61.90
CA LYS A 38 -30.64 24.72 -63.10
C LYS A 38 -29.78 24.49 -64.35
N GLU A 39 -28.45 24.59 -64.25
CA GLU A 39 -27.56 24.34 -65.41
C GLU A 39 -27.44 22.84 -65.78
N LYS A 40 -27.46 21.93 -64.81
CA LYS A 40 -27.52 20.47 -65.01
C LYS A 40 -28.85 20.07 -65.65
N VAL A 41 -29.98 20.52 -65.11
CA VAL A 41 -31.31 20.32 -65.71
C VAL A 41 -31.36 20.86 -67.15
N ARG A 42 -30.73 22.00 -67.43
CA ARG A 42 -30.61 22.53 -68.80
C ARG A 42 -29.77 21.62 -69.71
N LYS A 43 -28.63 21.10 -69.21
CA LYS A 43 -27.77 20.14 -69.96
C LYS A 43 -28.51 18.83 -70.22
N ASP A 44 -29.25 18.31 -69.25
CA ASP A 44 -30.04 17.08 -69.37
C ASP A 44 -31.25 17.25 -70.30
N LYS A 45 -31.93 18.42 -70.26
CA LYS A 45 -32.98 18.77 -71.24
C LYS A 45 -32.44 18.88 -72.67
N VAL A 46 -31.16 19.22 -72.86
CA VAL A 46 -30.49 19.18 -74.19
C VAL A 46 -30.14 17.74 -74.58
N GLN A 47 -29.48 16.96 -73.70
CA GLN A 47 -29.11 15.56 -74.00
C GLN A 47 -30.33 14.67 -74.28
N ARG A 48 -31.47 14.91 -73.61
CA ARG A 48 -32.74 14.21 -73.89
C ARG A 48 -33.33 14.54 -75.27
N LYS A 49 -32.97 15.66 -75.90
CA LYS A 49 -33.42 16.00 -77.27
C LYS A 49 -32.60 15.28 -78.35
N ASP A 50 -31.40 14.82 -78.04
CA ASP A 50 -30.49 14.18 -79.01
C ASP A 50 -30.72 12.66 -79.20
N ASN A 51 -31.66 12.05 -78.45
CA ASN A 51 -31.96 10.61 -78.51
C ASN A 51 -33.44 10.35 -78.90
N PRO A 52 -33.79 10.39 -80.21
CA PRO A 52 -35.18 10.33 -80.66
C PRO A 52 -35.66 8.87 -80.84
N THR A 53 -36.09 8.21 -79.77
CA THR A 53 -36.83 6.93 -79.88
C THR A 53 -38.02 6.91 -78.92
N GLN A 54 -39.22 6.80 -79.50
CA GLN A 54 -40.57 6.82 -78.88
C GLN A 54 -41.16 8.20 -78.58
N LYS A 55 -42.05 8.61 -79.49
CA LYS A 55 -43.27 9.41 -79.24
C LYS A 55 -44.37 8.42 -78.76
N GLU A 56 -45.55 8.76 -78.24
CA GLU A 56 -46.34 10.01 -78.16
C GLU A 56 -46.78 10.17 -76.67
N ASP A 57 -47.01 11.36 -76.14
CA ASP A 57 -48.30 12.07 -76.22
C ASP A 57 -48.14 13.60 -76.20
N LYS A 58 -49.21 14.31 -76.60
CA LYS A 58 -49.30 15.78 -76.56
C LYS A 58 -50.15 16.23 -75.37
N GLU A 59 -49.51 16.82 -74.36
CA GLU A 59 -50.17 17.77 -73.45
C GLU A 59 -49.31 19.04 -73.30
N GLU A 60 -49.93 20.09 -72.78
CA GLU A 60 -49.71 21.51 -73.06
C GLU A 60 -48.30 22.08 -72.77
N GLU A 61 -47.83 22.97 -73.65
CA GLU A 61 -46.75 23.91 -73.33
C GLU A 61 -47.31 25.03 -72.46
N THR A 62 -47.10 24.98 -71.14
CA THR A 62 -47.33 26.08 -70.21
C THR A 62 -46.09 26.35 -69.34
N GLU A 63 -45.46 27.48 -69.63
CA GLU A 63 -44.60 28.33 -68.78
C GLU A 63 -44.04 27.71 -67.47
N GLU A 64 -42.84 27.09 -67.54
CA GLU A 64 -41.96 26.89 -66.37
C GLU A 64 -41.34 28.23 -65.93
N GLU A 65 -42.14 29.16 -65.38
CA GLU A 65 -41.68 30.40 -64.70
C GLU A 65 -42.22 30.55 -63.26
N GLU A 66 -42.58 29.46 -62.57
CA GLU A 66 -42.85 29.47 -61.11
C GLU A 66 -42.08 28.39 -60.35
N ASP A 67 -40.76 28.58 -60.16
CA ASP A 67 -39.93 27.82 -59.20
C ASP A 67 -38.75 28.67 -58.69
N ASP A 68 -39.03 29.93 -58.35
CA ASP A 68 -38.07 30.89 -57.75
C ASP A 68 -38.62 31.54 -56.45
N LYS A 69 -39.58 30.89 -55.78
CA LYS A 69 -40.27 31.38 -54.56
C LYS A 69 -39.88 30.71 -53.24
N ASP A 70 -38.90 29.82 -53.23
CA ASP A 70 -38.26 29.37 -51.99
C ASP A 70 -37.42 30.51 -51.40
N GLU A 71 -38.00 31.26 -50.46
CA GLU A 71 -37.35 32.37 -49.75
C GLU A 71 -36.00 31.94 -49.18
N LEU A 72 -34.93 32.65 -49.57
CA LEU A 72 -33.58 32.34 -49.10
C LEU A 72 -33.47 32.54 -47.58
N PRO A 73 -32.79 31.64 -46.84
CA PRO A 73 -32.66 31.71 -45.39
C PRO A 73 -32.26 33.11 -44.90
N ALA A 74 -32.96 33.61 -43.87
CA ALA A 74 -32.75 34.96 -43.35
C ALA A 74 -31.31 35.15 -42.82
N LEU A 75 -30.78 36.38 -42.95
CA LEU A 75 -29.50 36.73 -42.36
C LEU A 75 -29.66 36.77 -40.83
N TYR A 76 -28.84 35.99 -40.14
CA TYR A 76 -28.81 35.89 -38.69
C TYR A 76 -27.43 36.29 -38.18
N ILE A 77 -27.42 37.05 -37.09
CA ILE A 77 -26.23 37.46 -36.31
C ILE A 77 -26.52 37.01 -34.87
N PRO A 78 -25.60 36.27 -34.21
CA PRO A 78 -25.84 35.74 -32.88
C PRO A 78 -25.71 36.82 -31.79
N GLU A 79 -26.64 36.79 -30.83
CA GLU A 79 -26.55 37.47 -29.54
C GLU A 79 -26.66 36.40 -28.44
N PRO A 80 -25.62 36.16 -27.60
CA PRO A 80 -24.32 36.83 -27.53
C PRO A 80 -23.39 36.53 -28.73
N PRO A 81 -22.33 37.34 -28.94
CA PRO A 81 -21.36 37.13 -30.02
C PRO A 81 -20.56 35.83 -29.84
N SER A 82 -20.21 35.21 -30.97
CA SER A 82 -19.45 33.96 -31.03
C SER A 82 -18.03 34.09 -30.44
N PRO A 83 -17.56 33.13 -29.61
CA PRO A 83 -16.26 33.22 -28.95
C PRO A 83 -15.09 33.02 -29.92
N LEU A 84 -14.01 33.78 -29.74
CA LEU A 84 -12.77 33.61 -30.50
C LEU A 84 -11.91 32.52 -29.85
N LEU A 85 -11.60 31.44 -30.59
CA LEU A 85 -10.88 30.28 -30.04
C LEU A 85 -9.37 30.39 -30.27
N CYS A 86 -8.95 30.62 -31.51
CA CYS A 86 -7.54 30.88 -31.82
C CYS A 86 -7.35 31.79 -33.04
N ALA A 87 -6.20 32.46 -33.07
CA ALA A 87 -5.78 33.32 -34.18
C ALA A 87 -4.28 33.12 -34.46
N PHE A 88 -3.88 33.19 -35.73
CA PHE A 88 -2.47 33.14 -36.12
C PHE A 88 -2.17 34.01 -37.34
N TYR A 89 -0.98 34.64 -37.35
CA TYR A 89 -0.55 35.46 -38.47
C TYR A 89 -0.18 34.61 -39.69
N SER A 90 -0.74 34.96 -40.85
CA SER A 90 -0.36 34.42 -42.15
C SER A 90 0.77 35.22 -42.78
N GLN A 91 0.67 36.55 -42.69
CA GLN A 91 1.61 37.55 -43.20
C GLN A 91 1.57 38.79 -42.28
N PRO A 92 2.56 39.69 -42.30
CA PRO A 92 2.50 40.93 -41.54
C PRO A 92 1.24 41.75 -41.92
N GLY A 93 0.31 41.89 -40.97
CA GLY A 93 -0.97 42.58 -41.18
C GLY A 93 -2.15 41.71 -41.61
N ALA A 94 -1.96 40.41 -41.89
CA ALA A 94 -3.04 39.48 -42.26
C ALA A 94 -3.00 38.19 -41.43
N PHE A 95 -4.13 37.80 -40.85
CA PHE A 95 -4.24 36.71 -39.88
C PHE A 95 -5.44 35.81 -40.16
N TRP A 96 -5.33 34.54 -39.77
CA TRP A 96 -6.43 33.59 -39.74
C TRP A 96 -7.06 33.55 -38.36
N LEU A 97 -8.37 33.33 -38.32
CA LEU A 97 -9.19 33.32 -37.11
C LEU A 97 -10.10 32.09 -37.09
N SER A 98 -10.08 31.35 -35.98
CA SER A 98 -11.05 30.29 -35.64
C SER A 98 -12.03 30.81 -34.60
N VAL A 99 -13.32 30.57 -34.84
CA VAL A 99 -14.44 31.09 -34.04
C VAL A 99 -15.34 29.90 -33.64
N GLY A 100 -15.78 29.87 -32.39
CA GLY A 100 -16.70 28.86 -31.87
C GLY A 100 -18.17 29.25 -32.02
N GLY A 101 -19.07 28.46 -31.44
CA GLY A 101 -20.51 28.77 -31.42
C GLY A 101 -21.13 28.81 -32.82
N TYR A 102 -21.98 29.81 -33.10
CA TYR A 102 -22.70 29.90 -34.38
C TYR A 102 -21.74 29.94 -35.57
N ASP A 103 -20.65 30.71 -35.48
CA ASP A 103 -19.71 30.98 -36.58
C ASP A 103 -18.66 29.89 -36.84
N ALA A 104 -18.73 28.76 -36.12
CA ALA A 104 -17.90 27.57 -36.35
C ALA A 104 -18.09 26.98 -37.77
N GLY A 105 -17.18 26.10 -38.22
CA GLY A 105 -17.22 25.50 -39.56
C GLY A 105 -16.27 26.12 -40.60
N PHE A 106 -15.72 27.31 -40.31
CA PHE A 106 -14.87 28.08 -41.22
C PHE A 106 -13.67 28.69 -40.50
N LEU A 107 -12.52 28.72 -41.17
CA LEU A 107 -11.41 29.61 -40.83
C LEU A 107 -11.57 30.92 -41.62
N TYR A 108 -11.55 32.06 -40.92
CA TYR A 108 -11.71 33.38 -41.53
C TYR A 108 -10.35 34.05 -41.75
N HIS A 109 -10.11 34.59 -42.95
CA HIS A 109 -8.88 35.31 -43.28
C HIS A 109 -9.12 36.81 -43.25
N CYS A 110 -8.46 37.48 -42.31
CA CYS A 110 -8.67 38.87 -41.96
C CYS A 110 -7.41 39.69 -42.24
N GLN A 111 -7.58 40.95 -42.65
CA GLN A 111 -6.48 41.89 -42.84
C GLN A 111 -6.78 43.19 -42.09
N PHE A 112 -5.81 43.71 -41.35
CA PHE A 112 -5.96 45.00 -40.68
C PHE A 112 -6.05 46.14 -41.72
N SER A 113 -7.14 46.90 -41.69
CA SER A 113 -7.28 48.11 -42.51
C SER A 113 -6.22 49.15 -42.14
N GLU A 114 -5.83 49.96 -43.13
CA GLU A 114 -4.89 51.08 -42.98
C GLU A 114 -5.46 52.21 -42.11
N GLN A 115 -6.78 52.31 -41.99
CA GLN A 115 -7.49 53.34 -41.23
C GLN A 115 -7.63 52.95 -39.74
N GLN A 116 -6.52 53.04 -39.00
CA GLN A 116 -6.45 52.73 -37.56
C GLN A 116 -6.71 53.94 -36.64
N GLU A 117 -6.90 55.15 -37.19
CA GLU A 117 -7.11 56.40 -36.43
C GLU A 117 -8.59 56.69 -36.08
N GLN A 118 -9.52 55.86 -36.55
CA GLN A 118 -10.96 56.00 -36.28
C GLN A 118 -11.40 55.15 -35.07
N ASP A 119 -12.47 55.58 -34.41
CA ASP A 119 -12.99 54.94 -33.20
C ASP A 119 -13.39 53.47 -33.46
N PRO A 120 -12.91 52.48 -32.67
CA PRO A 120 -13.01 51.07 -33.08
C PRO A 120 -14.44 50.54 -33.25
N GLY A 121 -15.40 51.09 -32.49
CA GLY A 121 -16.81 50.70 -32.56
C GLY A 121 -17.60 51.28 -33.74
N LEU A 122 -17.01 52.21 -34.51
CA LEU A 122 -17.63 52.78 -35.72
C LEU A 122 -17.17 52.09 -37.02
N ARG A 123 -16.14 51.23 -36.94
CA ARG A 123 -15.54 50.57 -38.10
C ARG A 123 -16.05 49.14 -38.23
N GLN A 124 -16.62 48.84 -39.40
CA GLN A 124 -17.01 47.48 -39.79
C GLN A 124 -15.99 46.95 -40.80
N ASP A 125 -15.10 46.08 -40.33
CA ASP A 125 -14.23 45.27 -41.18
C ASP A 125 -14.97 43.99 -41.62
N GLU A 126 -14.57 43.39 -42.74
CA GLU A 126 -15.00 42.04 -43.15
C GLU A 126 -13.77 41.15 -43.42
N PRO A 127 -13.81 39.84 -43.11
CA PRO A 127 -12.85 38.87 -43.61
C PRO A 127 -12.86 38.84 -45.14
N PHE A 128 -11.68 38.82 -45.79
CA PHE A 128 -11.58 38.88 -47.25
C PHE A 128 -11.54 37.50 -47.92
N ALA A 129 -11.28 36.44 -47.15
CA ALA A 129 -11.42 35.06 -47.59
C ALA A 129 -11.90 34.18 -46.42
N PHE A 130 -12.44 33.01 -46.74
CA PHE A 130 -12.84 31.99 -45.76
C PHE A 130 -12.49 30.60 -46.31
N LEU A 131 -12.21 29.66 -45.42
CA LEU A 131 -11.87 28.28 -45.76
C LEU A 131 -12.83 27.34 -44.99
N PRO A 132 -13.70 26.56 -45.67
CA PRO A 132 -14.54 25.57 -45.02
C PRO A 132 -13.70 24.40 -44.51
N THR A 133 -13.95 23.95 -43.27
CA THR A 133 -13.23 22.84 -42.65
C THR A 133 -14.18 21.69 -42.29
N GLN A 134 -13.88 20.47 -42.75
CA GLN A 134 -14.79 19.33 -42.64
C GLN A 134 -15.06 18.93 -41.19
N GLU A 135 -16.34 18.68 -40.88
CA GLU A 135 -16.88 18.31 -39.55
C GLU A 135 -16.70 19.38 -38.45
N THR A 136 -16.26 20.60 -38.78
CA THR A 136 -15.98 21.64 -37.78
C THR A 136 -17.17 22.52 -37.39
N GLU A 137 -18.39 22.18 -37.82
CA GLU A 137 -19.62 22.87 -37.38
C GLU A 137 -20.05 22.45 -35.96
N GLU A 138 -19.86 21.18 -35.61
CA GLU A 138 -20.17 20.63 -34.26
C GLU A 138 -18.93 20.61 -33.35
N ASP A 139 -17.74 20.52 -33.95
CA ASP A 139 -16.46 20.40 -33.25
C ASP A 139 -15.47 21.49 -33.73
N PRO A 140 -15.46 22.69 -33.13
CA PRO A 140 -14.63 23.81 -33.60
C PRO A 140 -13.14 23.63 -33.26
N ILE A 141 -12.27 24.36 -33.99
CA ILE A 141 -10.82 24.28 -33.82
C ILE A 141 -10.36 25.20 -32.68
N CYS A 142 -9.92 24.61 -31.57
CA CYS A 142 -9.42 25.32 -30.38
C CYS A 142 -8.00 25.86 -30.54
N THR A 143 -7.12 25.08 -31.17
CA THR A 143 -5.69 25.41 -31.26
C THR A 143 -5.10 24.94 -32.58
N ILE A 144 -4.09 25.67 -33.07
CA ILE A 144 -3.46 25.44 -34.37
C ILE A 144 -1.94 25.54 -34.23
N SER A 145 -1.20 24.59 -34.80
CA SER A 145 0.25 24.68 -34.97
C SER A 145 0.71 24.09 -36.30
N PHE A 146 1.77 24.65 -36.86
CA PHE A 146 2.49 24.06 -37.98
C PHE A 146 3.66 23.21 -37.45
N SER A 147 4.08 22.21 -38.20
CA SER A 147 5.39 21.58 -38.02
C SER A 147 6.51 22.55 -38.41
N SER A 148 7.72 22.34 -37.86
CA SER A 148 8.91 23.15 -38.13
C SER A 148 9.30 23.13 -39.61
N ASN A 149 9.09 21.98 -40.27
CA ASN A 149 9.27 21.77 -41.71
C ASN A 149 8.07 22.22 -42.58
N ARG A 150 6.98 22.74 -41.98
CA ARG A 150 5.72 23.16 -42.62
C ARG A 150 5.01 22.11 -43.51
N LYS A 151 5.34 20.83 -43.37
CA LYS A 151 4.64 19.73 -44.05
C LYS A 151 3.33 19.33 -43.38
N PHE A 152 3.15 19.65 -42.11
CA PHE A 152 1.94 19.31 -41.35
C PHE A 152 1.29 20.55 -40.74
N PHE A 153 -0.03 20.58 -40.84
CA PHE A 153 -0.91 21.51 -40.16
C PHE A 153 -1.71 20.73 -39.12
N LEU A 154 -1.51 21.08 -37.85
CA LEU A 154 -2.05 20.39 -36.69
C LEU A 154 -3.16 21.25 -36.08
N CYS A 155 -4.34 20.66 -35.94
CA CYS A 155 -5.51 21.26 -35.31
C CYS A 155 -5.87 20.46 -34.06
N GLY A 156 -5.95 21.14 -32.91
CA GLY A 156 -6.62 20.60 -31.72
C GLY A 156 -8.08 21.01 -31.73
N MET A 157 -8.97 20.05 -31.57
CA MET A 157 -10.41 20.20 -31.64
C MET A 157 -11.03 20.38 -30.26
N TRP A 158 -12.26 20.89 -30.21
CA TRP A 158 -13.04 21.01 -28.97
C TRP A 158 -13.32 19.64 -28.35
N SER A 159 -13.57 18.61 -29.16
CA SER A 159 -13.84 17.23 -28.71
C SER A 159 -12.63 16.45 -28.14
N GLY A 160 -11.49 17.10 -27.88
CA GLY A 160 -10.27 16.40 -27.44
C GLY A 160 -9.56 15.61 -28.54
N GLN A 161 -10.02 15.74 -29.79
CA GLN A 161 -9.39 15.18 -30.98
C GLN A 161 -8.22 16.04 -31.48
N ILE A 162 -7.23 15.38 -32.08
CA ILE A 162 -6.22 16.02 -32.94
C ILE A 162 -6.51 15.67 -34.40
N LYS A 163 -6.60 16.69 -35.26
CA LYS A 163 -6.66 16.56 -36.73
C LYS A 163 -5.34 17.02 -37.34
N VAL A 164 -4.80 16.23 -38.26
CA VAL A 164 -3.51 16.44 -38.93
C VAL A 164 -3.71 16.48 -40.43
N TYR A 165 -3.37 17.61 -41.05
CA TYR A 165 -3.48 17.84 -42.49
C TYR A 165 -2.07 17.86 -43.12
N PRO A 166 -1.78 17.03 -44.13
CA PRO A 166 -0.53 17.09 -44.88
C PRO A 166 -0.56 18.23 -45.91
N ILE A 167 0.35 19.20 -45.77
CA ILE A 167 0.54 20.30 -46.73
C ILE A 167 1.54 19.86 -47.80
N GLN A 168 1.17 20.02 -49.07
CA GLN A 168 2.10 19.81 -50.19
C GLN A 168 3.01 21.03 -50.39
N PRO A 169 4.34 20.85 -50.52
CA PRO A 169 5.29 21.96 -50.59
C PRO A 169 5.26 22.78 -51.90
N GLN A 170 4.43 22.41 -52.88
CA GLN A 170 4.30 23.13 -54.16
C GLN A 170 3.11 24.11 -54.21
N GLU A 171 2.18 24.05 -53.27
CA GLU A 171 1.07 25.00 -53.16
C GLU A 171 1.09 25.72 -51.79
N PRO A 172 1.66 26.93 -51.70
CA PRO A 172 1.63 27.72 -50.45
C PRO A 172 0.26 28.35 -50.18
N SER A 173 -0.72 28.15 -51.07
CA SER A 173 -2.11 28.55 -50.90
C SER A 173 -2.89 27.45 -50.19
N MET A 174 -3.39 27.78 -48.99
CA MET A 174 -4.11 26.89 -48.06
C MET A 174 -5.54 26.55 -48.53
N MET A 175 -5.72 26.19 -49.80
CA MET A 175 -7.01 26.25 -50.50
C MET A 175 -7.78 24.92 -50.58
N SER A 176 -7.18 23.79 -50.19
CA SER A 176 -7.86 22.49 -50.13
C SER A 176 -7.38 21.67 -48.93
N LEU A 177 -8.17 21.65 -47.86
CA LEU A 177 -7.96 20.81 -46.66
C LEU A 177 -8.77 19.50 -46.74
N ASP A 178 -8.76 18.86 -47.91
CA ASP A 178 -9.68 17.75 -48.22
C ASP A 178 -9.25 16.39 -47.63
N ALA A 179 -7.97 16.25 -47.29
CA ALA A 179 -7.41 15.03 -46.71
C ALA A 179 -6.86 15.34 -45.31
N PHE A 180 -7.38 14.63 -44.29
CA PHE A 180 -6.92 14.73 -42.92
C PHE A 180 -6.83 13.36 -42.26
N TRP A 181 -6.01 13.27 -41.23
CA TRP A 181 -6.00 12.17 -40.27
C TRP A 181 -6.51 12.69 -38.92
N ALA A 182 -7.35 11.92 -38.23
CA ALA A 182 -7.94 12.31 -36.95
C ALA A 182 -7.71 11.22 -35.89
N LEU A 183 -7.48 11.65 -34.65
CA LEU A 183 -7.36 10.76 -33.49
C LEU A 183 -8.00 11.42 -32.25
N SER A 184 -8.89 10.71 -31.57
CA SER A 184 -9.33 11.06 -30.20
C SER A 184 -8.23 10.73 -29.21
N VAL A 185 -7.77 11.74 -28.46
CA VAL A 185 -6.62 11.62 -27.54
C VAL A 185 -7.02 11.94 -26.11
N HIS A 186 -7.69 13.07 -25.90
CA HIS A 186 -8.19 13.48 -24.59
C HIS A 186 -9.66 13.03 -24.40
N ASP A 187 -10.21 13.20 -23.20
CA ASP A 187 -11.63 12.87 -22.92
C ASP A 187 -12.56 13.66 -23.85
N ASN A 188 -13.42 12.97 -24.61
CA ASN A 188 -14.37 13.60 -25.52
C ASN A 188 -15.42 14.49 -24.79
N GLN A 189 -15.59 14.36 -23.47
CA GLN A 189 -16.57 15.14 -22.70
C GLN A 189 -15.98 16.40 -22.06
N ASN A 190 -14.84 16.30 -21.36
CA ASN A 190 -14.22 17.44 -20.64
C ASN A 190 -12.74 17.68 -21.00
N GLY A 191 -12.19 16.97 -21.99
CA GLY A 191 -10.79 17.01 -22.40
C GLY A 191 -10.53 17.95 -23.58
N HIS A 192 -11.07 19.17 -23.56
CA HIS A 192 -10.90 20.13 -24.65
C HIS A 192 -9.42 20.41 -24.91
N LEU A 193 -9.00 20.43 -26.17
CA LEU A 193 -7.57 20.41 -26.50
C LEU A 193 -6.98 21.84 -26.55
N CYS A 194 -6.31 22.24 -25.46
CA CYS A 194 -5.78 23.59 -25.27
C CYS A 194 -4.60 23.95 -26.18
N SER A 195 -3.67 23.01 -26.42
CA SER A 195 -2.46 23.27 -27.20
C SER A 195 -1.93 22.01 -27.87
N VAL A 196 -1.52 22.16 -29.13
CA VAL A 196 -0.73 21.17 -29.89
C VAL A 196 0.58 21.83 -30.33
N ARG A 197 1.71 21.15 -30.14
CA ARG A 197 3.03 21.59 -30.64
C ARG A 197 3.87 20.43 -31.16
N CYS A 198 4.59 20.66 -32.26
CA CYS A 198 5.73 19.80 -32.62
C CYS A 198 6.93 20.08 -31.70
N SER A 199 7.76 19.07 -31.48
CA SER A 199 9.15 19.25 -31.08
C SER A 199 9.94 19.97 -32.17
N TYR A 200 11.08 20.57 -31.80
CA TYR A 200 11.93 21.35 -32.72
C TYR A 200 12.47 20.53 -33.91
N ASP A 201 12.62 19.21 -33.73
CA ASP A 201 13.08 18.24 -34.72
C ASP A 201 11.94 17.58 -35.53
N ASP A 202 10.68 17.97 -35.29
CA ASP A 202 9.47 17.36 -35.84
C ASP A 202 9.34 15.84 -35.61
N GLN A 203 10.06 15.27 -34.63
CA GLN A 203 9.94 13.85 -34.27
C GLN A 203 8.77 13.57 -33.33
N TYR A 204 8.31 14.57 -32.58
CA TYR A 204 7.25 14.41 -31.59
C TYR A 204 6.15 15.46 -31.74
N VAL A 205 4.91 15.08 -31.47
CA VAL A 205 3.77 16.00 -31.27
C VAL A 205 3.33 15.89 -29.83
N LEU A 206 3.28 17.03 -29.14
CA LEU A 206 2.77 17.17 -27.79
C LEU A 206 1.35 17.74 -27.85
N THR A 207 0.41 17.12 -27.14
CA THR A 207 -0.96 17.62 -26.95
C THR A 207 -1.23 17.83 -25.46
N THR A 208 -1.95 18.89 -25.12
CA THR A 208 -2.37 19.22 -23.74
C THR A 208 -3.86 19.49 -23.71
N GLY A 209 -4.60 18.85 -22.80
CA GLY A 209 -6.05 19.01 -22.68
C GLY A 209 -6.48 19.63 -21.33
N GLU A 210 -7.72 20.09 -21.27
CA GLU A 210 -8.37 20.56 -20.03
C GLU A 210 -8.58 19.44 -18.99
N ASP A 211 -8.48 18.18 -19.43
CA ASP A 211 -8.41 17.00 -18.56
C ASP A 211 -7.11 16.93 -17.71
N GLY A 212 -6.18 17.87 -17.92
CA GLY A 212 -4.89 17.94 -17.23
C GLY A 212 -3.85 16.96 -17.74
N ASN A 213 -4.16 16.19 -18.79
CA ASN A 213 -3.24 15.24 -19.39
C ASN A 213 -2.33 15.93 -20.43
N ILE A 214 -1.12 15.37 -20.57
CA ILE A 214 -0.19 15.73 -21.64
C ILE A 214 0.22 14.44 -22.34
N PHE A 215 -0.06 14.33 -23.64
CA PHE A 215 0.37 13.19 -24.44
C PHE A 215 1.48 13.58 -25.40
N VAL A 216 2.39 12.65 -25.67
CA VAL A 216 3.52 12.81 -26.58
C VAL A 216 3.48 11.67 -27.60
N PHE A 217 3.30 12.02 -28.86
CA PHE A 217 3.23 11.09 -30.00
C PHE A 217 4.51 11.16 -30.80
N SER A 218 5.07 10.01 -31.21
CA SER A 218 6.14 9.98 -32.20
C SER A 218 5.56 10.11 -33.62
N LEU A 219 6.03 11.12 -34.37
CA LEU A 219 5.82 11.22 -35.80
C LEU A 219 6.75 10.24 -36.51
N LEU A 220 6.18 9.25 -37.19
CA LEU A 220 6.95 8.33 -38.03
C LEU A 220 7.61 9.11 -39.17
N THR A 221 8.91 8.88 -39.36
CA THR A 221 9.62 9.49 -40.51
C THR A 221 9.08 8.91 -41.82
N GLN A 222 9.20 9.66 -42.92
CA GLN A 222 8.65 9.23 -44.21
C GLN A 222 9.32 7.94 -44.74
N GLU A 223 10.52 7.61 -44.27
CA GLU A 223 11.22 6.34 -44.55
C GLU A 223 10.67 5.16 -43.74
N GLU A 224 10.27 5.39 -42.49
CA GLU A 224 9.60 4.40 -41.64
C GLU A 224 8.15 4.19 -42.07
N LEU A 225 7.45 5.25 -42.46
CA LEU A 225 6.11 5.18 -43.03
C LEU A 225 6.11 4.36 -44.33
N ALA A 226 7.12 4.55 -45.20
CA ALA A 226 7.29 3.75 -46.42
C ALA A 226 7.63 2.26 -46.13
N LYS A 227 8.34 1.96 -45.02
CA LYS A 227 8.54 0.58 -44.55
C LYS A 227 7.25 -0.02 -43.97
N ALA A 228 6.47 0.75 -43.22
CA ALA A 228 5.22 0.32 -42.60
C ALA A 228 4.08 0.13 -43.62
N LEU A 229 4.08 0.92 -44.70
CA LEU A 229 3.16 0.81 -45.84
C LEU A 229 3.63 -0.21 -46.91
N GLY A 230 4.62 -1.06 -46.57
CA GLY A 230 4.91 -2.29 -47.32
C GLY A 230 3.67 -3.18 -47.45
N PRO A 231 3.57 -4.03 -48.49
CA PRO A 231 2.30 -4.27 -49.18
C PRO A 231 1.26 -5.08 -48.38
N SER A 232 0.42 -4.40 -47.61
CA SER A 232 -0.86 -4.93 -47.12
C SER A 232 -2.03 -3.97 -47.40
N HIS A 233 -2.29 -3.71 -48.69
CA HIS A 233 -3.56 -3.11 -49.10
C HIS A 233 -4.71 -4.09 -48.84
N ALA A 234 -5.40 -3.93 -47.71
CA ALA A 234 -6.66 -4.61 -47.46
C ALA A 234 -7.73 -4.09 -48.42
N LYS A 235 -8.10 -4.90 -49.42
CA LYS A 235 -9.25 -4.63 -50.29
C LYS A 235 -10.55 -4.82 -49.49
N VAL A 236 -11.12 -3.72 -49.01
CA VAL A 236 -12.51 -3.69 -48.56
C VAL A 236 -13.41 -3.88 -49.79
N PRO A 237 -14.36 -4.83 -49.79
CA PRO A 237 -15.24 -5.04 -50.94
C PRO A 237 -16.32 -3.96 -51.00
N SER A 238 -16.49 -3.35 -52.18
CA SER A 238 -17.63 -2.48 -52.48
C SER A 238 -18.93 -3.30 -52.51
N PRO A 239 -20.05 -2.83 -51.92
CA PRO A 239 -21.34 -3.50 -52.03
C PRO A 239 -21.79 -3.53 -53.49
N THR A 240 -21.99 -4.73 -54.06
CA THR A 240 -22.45 -4.90 -55.43
C THR A 240 -23.93 -4.55 -55.57
N PHE A 241 -24.21 -3.60 -56.46
CA PHE A 241 -25.52 -3.32 -57.03
C PHE A 241 -26.03 -4.53 -57.84
N GLY A 242 -27.32 -4.89 -57.76
CA GLY A 242 -27.90 -5.90 -58.65
C GLY A 242 -29.26 -6.51 -58.26
N ILE A 243 -30.36 -5.80 -58.55
CA ILE A 243 -31.56 -6.27 -59.31
C ILE A 243 -32.28 -7.54 -58.74
N GLU A 244 -33.57 -7.52 -58.40
CA GLU A 244 -34.70 -7.45 -59.33
C GLU A 244 -35.85 -6.53 -58.88
N ALA A 245 -36.56 -5.97 -59.86
CA ALA A 245 -37.66 -5.04 -59.67
C ALA A 245 -39.03 -5.71 -59.90
N GLU A 246 -39.82 -5.85 -58.84
CA GLU A 246 -41.28 -5.89 -58.97
C GLU A 246 -41.86 -4.47 -58.83
N LYS A 247 -42.96 -4.21 -59.55
CA LYS A 247 -43.60 -2.89 -59.61
C LYS A 247 -44.29 -2.55 -58.29
N VAL A 248 -43.59 -1.80 -57.43
CA VAL A 248 -44.22 -1.11 -56.30
C VAL A 248 -44.75 0.25 -56.79
N VAL A 249 -46.02 0.51 -56.45
CA VAL A 249 -46.71 1.79 -56.67
C VAL A 249 -45.94 2.90 -55.93
N PRO A 250 -45.85 4.16 -56.42
CA PRO A 250 -45.16 5.22 -55.70
C PRO A 250 -45.81 5.46 -54.33
N ASP A 251 -45.14 4.99 -53.28
CA ASP A 251 -45.48 5.24 -51.89
C ASP A 251 -45.12 6.69 -51.49
N ILE A 252 -45.87 7.23 -50.52
CA ILE A 252 -45.68 8.58 -50.02
C ILE A 252 -44.34 8.66 -49.28
N MET A 253 -43.36 9.39 -49.84
CA MET A 253 -42.01 9.49 -49.28
C MET A 253 -41.88 10.37 -48.03
N ASP A 254 -42.99 10.88 -47.51
CA ASP A 254 -43.04 11.59 -46.24
C ASP A 254 -43.26 10.59 -45.09
N ALA A 255 -42.19 10.31 -44.34
CA ALA A 255 -42.23 9.44 -43.17
C ALA A 255 -43.14 9.95 -42.02
N SER A 256 -43.68 11.17 -42.13
CA SER A 256 -44.66 11.75 -41.19
C SER A 256 -46.13 11.63 -41.67
N ALA A 257 -46.38 11.23 -42.91
CA ALA A 257 -47.72 11.16 -43.48
C ALA A 257 -48.51 9.93 -42.97
N TYR A 258 -49.55 10.18 -42.16
CA TYR A 258 -50.45 9.12 -41.68
C TYR A 258 -51.38 8.59 -42.79
N SER A 259 -51.52 7.26 -42.87
CA SER A 259 -52.52 6.61 -43.74
C SER A 259 -53.93 7.15 -43.47
N ILE A 260 -54.73 7.32 -44.53
CA ILE A 260 -56.03 8.02 -44.53
C ILE A 260 -56.99 7.49 -43.43
N GLU A 261 -56.99 6.19 -43.15
CA GLU A 261 -57.81 5.61 -42.08
C GLU A 261 -57.27 5.95 -40.68
N THR A 262 -55.95 5.89 -40.48
CA THR A 262 -55.30 6.27 -39.21
C THR A 262 -55.42 7.78 -38.93
N ALA A 263 -55.33 8.62 -39.97
CA ALA A 263 -55.60 10.05 -39.86
C ALA A 263 -57.04 10.29 -39.39
N LYS A 264 -58.03 9.61 -40.00
CA LYS A 264 -59.44 9.73 -39.61
C LYS A 264 -59.69 9.31 -38.15
N GLN A 265 -59.18 8.14 -37.74
CA GLN A 265 -59.29 7.69 -36.34
C GLN A 265 -58.64 8.67 -35.35
N ARG A 266 -57.47 9.22 -35.71
CA ARG A 266 -56.75 10.17 -34.86
C ARG A 266 -57.45 11.53 -34.79
N THR A 267 -58.01 12.04 -35.88
CA THR A 267 -58.83 13.27 -35.83
C THR A 267 -60.08 13.12 -34.95
N GLU A 268 -60.70 11.95 -34.90
CA GLU A 268 -61.82 11.65 -33.99
C GLU A 268 -61.35 11.60 -32.52
N LEU A 269 -60.23 10.93 -32.25
CA LEU A 269 -59.60 10.91 -30.92
C LEU A 269 -59.16 12.30 -30.46
N ASP A 270 -58.64 13.14 -31.36
CA ASP A 270 -58.23 14.51 -31.06
C ASP A 270 -59.44 15.45 -30.91
N ARG A 271 -60.56 15.19 -31.59
CA ARG A 271 -61.85 15.85 -31.28
C ARG A 271 -62.31 15.47 -29.87
N MET A 272 -62.33 14.19 -29.54
CA MET A 272 -62.70 13.70 -28.20
C MET A 272 -61.77 14.25 -27.10
N ARG A 273 -60.46 14.34 -27.38
CA ARG A 273 -59.48 14.96 -26.48
C ARG A 273 -59.76 16.44 -26.29
N ARG A 274 -59.96 17.20 -27.38
CA ARG A 274 -60.28 18.63 -27.36
C ARG A 274 -61.58 18.93 -26.60
N GLU A 275 -62.61 18.12 -26.81
CA GLU A 275 -63.87 18.22 -26.06
C GLU A 275 -63.68 17.88 -24.56
N ALA A 276 -62.84 16.89 -24.23
CA ALA A 276 -62.51 16.55 -22.85
C ALA A 276 -61.66 17.65 -22.17
N GLU A 277 -60.76 18.28 -22.91
CA GLU A 277 -59.96 19.43 -22.48
C GLU A 277 -60.83 20.68 -22.27
N GLN A 278 -61.76 20.98 -23.17
CA GLN A 278 -62.76 22.04 -22.98
C GLN A 278 -63.59 21.81 -21.70
N ARG A 279 -64.11 20.59 -21.47
CA ARG A 279 -64.83 20.25 -20.23
C ARG A 279 -63.94 20.21 -18.97
N LYS A 280 -62.61 20.06 -19.11
CA LYS A 280 -61.65 20.25 -18.00
C LYS A 280 -61.42 21.74 -17.76
N GLU A 281 -61.29 22.54 -18.81
CA GLU A 281 -61.04 23.97 -18.76
C GLU A 281 -62.22 24.76 -18.20
N GLU A 282 -63.46 24.44 -18.59
CA GLU A 282 -64.68 24.96 -17.95
C GLU A 282 -64.74 24.67 -16.45
N ARG A 283 -64.32 23.47 -16.03
CA ARG A 283 -64.23 23.10 -14.62
C ARG A 283 -63.09 23.81 -13.90
N ARG A 284 -61.94 24.00 -14.54
CA ARG A 284 -60.83 24.81 -14.01
C ARG A 284 -61.24 26.25 -13.80
N ARG A 285 -61.94 26.87 -14.76
CA ARG A 285 -62.47 28.25 -14.63
C ARG A 285 -63.40 28.39 -13.42
N LYS A 286 -64.38 27.48 -13.28
CA LYS A 286 -65.26 27.44 -12.09
C LYS A 286 -64.49 27.22 -10.79
N LEU A 287 -63.44 26.40 -10.80
CA LEU A 287 -62.62 26.12 -9.62
C LEU A 287 -61.73 27.33 -9.25
N VAL A 288 -61.18 28.06 -10.22
CA VAL A 288 -60.46 29.33 -10.02
C VAL A 288 -61.41 30.42 -9.51
N GLU A 289 -62.63 30.50 -10.04
CA GLU A 289 -63.67 31.40 -9.54
C GLU A 289 -64.00 31.12 -8.06
N LEU A 290 -64.26 29.86 -7.71
CA LEU A 290 -64.50 29.43 -6.33
C LEU A 290 -63.28 29.67 -5.43
N GLN A 291 -62.05 29.44 -5.91
CA GLN A 291 -60.83 29.78 -5.16
C GLN A 291 -60.66 31.29 -4.95
N SER A 292 -61.02 32.12 -5.93
CA SER A 292 -61.02 33.58 -5.78
C SER A 292 -62.05 34.02 -4.75
N GLN A 293 -63.27 33.49 -4.80
CA GLN A 293 -64.30 33.73 -3.80
C GLN A 293 -63.84 33.29 -2.40
N PHE A 294 -63.25 32.11 -2.27
CA PHE A 294 -62.71 31.62 -0.99
C PHE A 294 -61.56 32.49 -0.45
N LYS A 295 -60.63 32.94 -1.31
CA LYS A 295 -59.57 33.90 -0.93
C LYS A 295 -60.14 35.23 -0.46
N GLN A 296 -61.17 35.76 -1.13
CA GLN A 296 -61.86 36.98 -0.70
C GLN A 296 -62.54 36.79 0.67
N GLN A 297 -63.18 35.64 0.92
CA GLN A 297 -63.76 35.33 2.23
C GLN A 297 -62.68 35.18 3.32
N LEU A 298 -61.51 34.59 3.00
CA LEU A 298 -60.40 34.48 3.94
C LEU A 298 -59.80 35.86 4.29
N GLN A 299 -59.62 36.73 3.29
CA GLN A 299 -59.19 38.12 3.50
C GLN A 299 -60.21 38.92 4.33
N TYR A 300 -61.50 38.75 4.05
CA TYR A 300 -62.58 39.36 4.83
C TYR A 300 -62.54 38.89 6.29
N ASN A 301 -62.42 37.58 6.54
CA ASN A 301 -62.27 37.00 7.88
C ASN A 301 -60.99 37.51 8.60
N GLN A 302 -59.88 37.67 7.88
CA GLN A 302 -58.65 38.26 8.43
C GLN A 302 -58.83 39.74 8.83
N SER A 303 -59.64 40.51 8.09
CA SER A 303 -59.94 41.92 8.39
C SER A 303 -60.85 42.12 9.61
N LEU A 304 -61.51 41.06 10.10
CA LEU A 304 -62.31 41.12 11.33
C LEU A 304 -61.42 41.16 12.59
N PRO A 305 -61.89 41.83 13.68
CA PRO A 305 -61.25 41.76 14.98
C PRO A 305 -61.05 40.33 15.49
N GLU A 306 -60.01 40.08 16.27
CA GLU A 306 -59.57 38.72 16.65
C GLU A 306 -60.64 37.85 17.31
N HIS A 307 -61.59 38.44 18.04
CA HIS A 307 -62.70 37.74 18.70
C HIS A 307 -63.84 37.34 17.74
N ASN A 308 -63.88 37.91 16.53
CA ASN A 308 -64.86 37.62 15.47
C ASN A 308 -64.23 36.84 14.29
N ARG A 309 -62.93 36.54 14.35
CA ARG A 309 -62.22 35.80 13.30
C ARG A 309 -62.47 34.31 13.44
N LEU A 310 -63.13 33.71 12.45
CA LEU A 310 -63.34 32.26 12.38
C LEU A 310 -62.00 31.53 12.27
N LYS A 311 -61.80 30.51 13.10
CA LYS A 311 -60.60 29.67 13.09
C LYS A 311 -60.61 28.70 11.91
N GLN A 312 -59.44 28.19 11.53
CA GLN A 312 -59.31 27.28 10.40
C GLN A 312 -60.14 25.99 10.54
N MET A 313 -60.37 25.52 11.77
CA MET A 313 -61.27 24.38 12.06
C MET A 313 -62.78 24.71 11.95
N GLU A 314 -63.16 25.99 12.04
CA GLU A 314 -64.57 26.45 11.95
C GLU A 314 -64.95 26.77 10.49
N LEU A 315 -63.95 26.96 9.61
CA LEU A 315 -64.10 27.09 8.16
C LEU A 315 -64.29 25.74 7.45
N GLU A 316 -64.13 24.62 8.15
CA GLU A 316 -64.28 23.27 7.62
C GLU A 316 -65.70 22.72 7.85
N LEU A 317 -66.43 22.50 6.75
CA LEU A 317 -67.84 22.10 6.79
C LEU A 317 -68.06 20.63 7.19
N ASP A 318 -67.13 19.73 6.86
CA ASP A 318 -67.13 18.32 7.27
C ASP A 318 -65.67 17.79 7.31
N PRO A 319 -65.17 17.33 8.48
CA PRO A 319 -63.84 16.74 8.63
C PRO A 319 -63.54 15.58 7.66
N ARG A 320 -64.57 14.84 7.22
CA ARG A 320 -64.42 13.69 6.32
C ARG A 320 -63.77 14.06 4.99
N PHE A 321 -63.98 15.27 4.48
CA PHE A 321 -63.30 15.72 3.26
C PHE A 321 -61.80 15.95 3.48
N ARG A 322 -61.40 16.38 4.68
CA ARG A 322 -59.99 16.50 5.05
C ARG A 322 -59.35 15.12 5.20
N GLU A 323 -59.98 14.23 5.97
CA GLU A 323 -59.51 12.85 6.15
C GLU A 323 -59.42 12.10 4.80
N GLN A 324 -60.39 12.28 3.92
CA GLN A 324 -60.37 11.69 2.58
C GLN A 324 -59.28 12.31 1.68
N ALA A 325 -59.03 13.63 1.77
CA ALA A 325 -57.95 14.29 1.04
C ALA A 325 -56.57 13.86 1.57
N GLU A 326 -56.39 13.74 2.88
CA GLU A 326 -55.18 13.22 3.52
C GLU A 326 -54.95 11.74 3.14
N TRP A 327 -56.01 10.91 3.15
CA TRP A 327 -55.93 9.51 2.72
C TRP A 327 -55.58 9.37 1.24
N LEU A 328 -56.19 10.16 0.36
CA LEU A 328 -55.85 10.20 -1.08
C LEU A 328 -54.42 10.69 -1.29
N THR A 329 -53.98 11.72 -0.57
CA THR A 329 -52.61 12.24 -0.63
C THR A 329 -51.60 11.19 -0.14
N ALA A 330 -51.91 10.49 0.96
CA ALA A 330 -51.08 9.39 1.48
C ALA A 330 -51.11 8.14 0.59
N GLN A 331 -52.17 7.92 -0.20
CA GLN A 331 -52.18 6.89 -1.25
C GLN A 331 -51.28 7.31 -2.42
N GLN A 332 -51.43 8.53 -2.93
CA GLN A 332 -50.60 9.09 -4.00
C GLN A 332 -49.11 9.09 -3.62
N ILE A 333 -48.77 9.51 -2.40
CA ILE A 333 -47.40 9.43 -1.87
C ILE A 333 -46.88 7.99 -1.87
N ARG A 334 -47.71 7.00 -1.47
CA ARG A 334 -47.32 5.57 -1.51
C ARG A 334 -47.19 5.00 -2.92
N GLU A 335 -47.96 5.51 -3.87
CA GLU A 335 -47.86 5.15 -5.29
C GLU A 335 -46.57 5.73 -5.89
N VAL A 336 -46.30 7.03 -5.70
CA VAL A 336 -45.04 7.68 -6.11
C VAL A 336 -43.83 7.04 -5.42
N GLN A 337 -43.90 6.73 -4.13
CA GLN A 337 -42.83 5.99 -3.42
C GLN A 337 -42.59 4.59 -4.00
N ARG A 338 -43.62 3.92 -4.54
CA ARG A 338 -43.49 2.61 -5.19
C ARG A 338 -42.88 2.72 -6.58
N GLU A 339 -43.26 3.74 -7.34
CA GLU A 339 -42.68 4.05 -8.66
C GLU A 339 -41.19 4.43 -8.53
N LEU A 340 -40.87 5.35 -7.62
CA LEU A 340 -39.50 5.77 -7.33
C LEU A 340 -38.69 4.79 -6.47
N ALA A 341 -39.29 3.69 -5.98
CA ALA A 341 -38.60 2.74 -5.10
C ALA A 341 -37.33 2.17 -5.75
N TRP A 342 -37.40 1.86 -7.04
CA TRP A 342 -36.25 1.32 -7.78
C TRP A 342 -35.15 2.38 -7.95
N GLU A 343 -35.49 3.62 -8.30
CA GLU A 343 -34.52 4.71 -8.47
C GLU A 343 -33.86 5.10 -7.14
N ALA A 344 -34.64 5.17 -6.06
CA ALA A 344 -34.15 5.43 -4.71
C ALA A 344 -33.19 4.32 -4.26
N GLU A 345 -33.55 3.06 -4.47
CA GLU A 345 -32.69 1.91 -4.13
C GLU A 345 -31.44 1.84 -5.02
N TRP A 346 -31.56 2.17 -6.31
CA TRP A 346 -30.43 2.24 -7.24
C TRP A 346 -29.41 3.30 -6.81
N HIS A 347 -29.87 4.52 -6.51
CA HIS A 347 -29.01 5.58 -5.98
C HIS A 347 -28.43 5.20 -4.61
N ARG A 348 -29.21 4.60 -3.72
CA ARG A 348 -28.76 4.15 -2.38
C ARG A 348 -27.66 3.08 -2.48
N VAL A 349 -27.83 2.09 -3.34
CA VAL A 349 -26.82 1.04 -3.60
C VAL A 349 -25.61 1.59 -4.34
N GLY A 350 -25.79 2.54 -5.26
CA GLY A 350 -24.71 3.27 -5.92
C GLY A 350 -23.85 4.04 -4.92
N LEU A 351 -24.48 4.86 -4.07
CA LEU A 351 -23.83 5.58 -2.98
C LEU A 351 -23.10 4.62 -2.04
N LYS A 352 -23.74 3.51 -1.64
CA LYS A 352 -23.09 2.51 -0.79
C LYS A 352 -21.84 1.92 -1.46
N LYS A 353 -21.91 1.50 -2.73
CA LYS A 353 -20.74 0.97 -3.46
C LYS A 353 -19.59 1.98 -3.56
N LEU A 354 -19.89 3.27 -3.66
CA LEU A 354 -18.88 4.34 -3.61
C LEU A 354 -18.31 4.49 -2.19
N GLN A 355 -19.16 4.42 -1.15
CA GLN A 355 -18.73 4.44 0.25
C GLN A 355 -17.82 3.26 0.58
N ASP A 356 -18.25 2.04 0.29
CA ASP A 356 -17.48 0.81 0.50
C ASP A 356 -16.12 0.89 -0.23
N ARG A 357 -16.09 1.35 -1.50
CA ARG A 357 -14.84 1.46 -2.29
C ARG A 357 -13.84 2.50 -1.76
N PHE A 358 -14.30 3.68 -1.34
CA PHE A 358 -13.43 4.82 -1.04
C PHE A 358 -13.21 5.09 0.46
N TRP A 359 -14.10 4.60 1.33
CA TRP A 359 -14.11 4.92 2.76
C TRP A 359 -13.96 3.71 3.68
N GLU A 360 -14.43 2.51 3.32
CA GLU A 360 -14.29 1.30 4.17
C GLU A 360 -12.81 0.88 4.37
N SER A 361 -11.95 1.25 3.41
CA SER A 361 -10.49 1.06 3.52
C SER A 361 -9.76 2.19 4.25
N LEU A 362 -10.45 3.27 4.66
CA LEU A 362 -9.86 4.47 5.26
C LEU A 362 -10.15 4.52 6.76
N GLU A 363 -9.09 4.42 7.57
CA GLU A 363 -9.16 4.47 9.03
C GLU A 363 -9.07 5.92 9.57
N SER A 364 -8.36 6.80 8.86
CA SER A 364 -8.32 8.23 9.16
C SER A 364 -8.12 9.05 7.88
N ASP A 365 -8.95 10.06 7.68
CA ASP A 365 -8.75 11.05 6.61
C ASP A 365 -7.86 12.23 7.06
N ILE A 366 -7.49 13.07 6.11
CA ILE A 366 -6.72 14.29 6.34
C ILE A 366 -7.63 15.36 6.95
N ILE A 367 -7.34 15.70 8.21
CA ILE A 367 -7.97 16.74 9.01
C ILE A 367 -6.88 17.77 9.30
N THR A 368 -7.11 19.04 9.00
CA THR A 368 -6.10 20.10 9.18
C THR A 368 -6.56 21.08 10.25
N VAL A 369 -5.95 21.01 11.43
CA VAL A 369 -6.17 21.95 12.53
C VAL A 369 -5.38 23.22 12.28
N VAL A 370 -6.05 24.36 12.35
CA VAL A 370 -5.47 25.71 12.24
C VAL A 370 -5.37 26.32 13.63
N ALA A 371 -4.34 27.12 13.86
CA ALA A 371 -4.22 27.97 15.04
C ALA A 371 -5.34 29.03 15.14
N CYS A 372 -5.46 29.66 16.30
CA CYS A 372 -6.48 30.66 16.62
C CYS A 372 -6.02 32.09 16.33
N GLN A 373 -4.73 32.41 16.54
CA GLN A 373 -4.17 33.74 16.26
C GLN A 373 -3.06 33.71 15.18
N SER A 374 -2.30 32.62 15.11
CA SER A 374 -1.22 32.43 14.14
C SER A 374 -1.67 31.70 12.87
N GLU A 375 -0.89 31.81 11.79
CA GLU A 375 -1.16 31.12 10.52
C GLU A 375 -0.75 29.63 10.52
N HIS A 376 -0.39 29.07 11.68
CA HIS A 376 0.12 27.70 11.78
C HIS A 376 -0.98 26.65 11.57
N LYS A 377 -0.61 25.57 10.89
CA LYS A 377 -1.52 24.48 10.52
C LYS A 377 -0.85 23.12 10.72
N ILE A 378 -1.63 22.12 11.16
CA ILE A 378 -1.18 20.74 11.36
C ILE A 378 -2.20 19.80 10.74
N SER A 379 -1.73 18.88 9.91
CA SER A 379 -2.56 17.83 9.29
C SER A 379 -2.35 16.46 9.93
N THR A 380 -3.42 15.68 10.06
CA THR A 380 -3.33 14.23 10.29
C THR A 380 -2.71 13.52 9.08
N TYR A 381 -2.15 12.32 9.31
CA TYR A 381 -1.79 11.39 8.26
C TYR A 381 -3.04 10.69 7.72
N ARG A 382 -3.19 10.61 6.39
CA ARG A 382 -4.16 9.71 5.77
C ARG A 382 -3.75 8.25 6.07
N LEU A 383 -4.59 7.50 6.77
CA LEU A 383 -4.35 6.12 7.14
C LEU A 383 -5.37 5.18 6.49
N LEU A 384 -4.84 4.15 5.82
CA LEU A 384 -5.62 3.03 5.32
C LEU A 384 -5.56 1.89 6.34
N THR A 385 -6.66 1.16 6.46
CA THR A 385 -6.75 -0.05 7.27
C THR A 385 -5.71 -1.07 6.79
N LEU A 386 -4.94 -1.66 7.72
CA LEU A 386 -3.94 -2.68 7.41
C LEU A 386 -4.59 -3.87 6.66
N SER A 387 -3.93 -4.34 5.60
CA SER A 387 -4.54 -5.32 4.69
C SER A 387 -4.92 -6.63 5.37
N GLN A 388 -5.96 -7.33 4.90
CA GLN A 388 -6.33 -8.64 5.45
C GLN A 388 -5.17 -9.66 5.39
N ARG A 389 -4.31 -9.56 4.37
CA ARG A 389 -3.10 -10.38 4.23
C ARG A 389 -2.05 -10.08 5.31
N PHE A 390 -1.90 -8.82 5.68
CA PHE A 390 -1.06 -8.39 6.80
C PHE A 390 -1.59 -8.96 8.12
N LEU A 391 -2.89 -8.80 8.39
CA LEU A 391 -3.56 -9.33 9.58
C LEU A 391 -3.48 -10.87 9.68
N GLN A 392 -3.42 -11.57 8.55
CA GLN A 392 -3.20 -13.01 8.49
C GLN A 392 -1.74 -13.37 8.82
N LEU A 393 -0.76 -12.72 8.19
CA LEU A 393 0.67 -12.93 8.47
C LEU A 393 1.04 -12.61 9.92
N GLN A 394 0.42 -11.60 10.53
CA GLN A 394 0.59 -11.28 11.95
C GLN A 394 0.10 -12.41 12.86
N LYS A 395 -1.01 -13.08 12.52
CA LYS A 395 -1.54 -14.24 13.26
C LYS A 395 -0.68 -15.50 13.07
N GLU A 396 -0.21 -15.74 11.85
CA GLU A 396 0.70 -16.84 11.53
C GLU A 396 2.08 -16.66 12.23
N GLY A 397 2.55 -15.42 12.35
CA GLY A 397 3.74 -15.07 13.13
C GLY A 397 3.59 -15.22 14.65
N GLN A 398 2.36 -15.27 15.18
CA GLN A 398 2.09 -15.51 16.62
C GLN A 398 1.90 -17.00 16.96
N THR A 399 1.57 -17.85 15.98
CA THR A 399 1.42 -19.31 16.19
C THR A 399 2.73 -20.07 16.02
N GLY A 400 3.71 -19.53 15.30
CA GLY A 400 5.10 -19.97 15.35
C GLY A 400 5.73 -19.70 16.72
N ARG A 401 6.49 -20.66 17.28
CA ARG A 401 7.17 -20.47 18.58
C ARG A 401 8.06 -19.22 18.54
N PRO A 402 8.07 -18.37 19.59
CA PRO A 402 8.84 -17.12 19.60
C PRO A 402 10.35 -17.36 19.72
N TRP A 403 10.99 -17.71 18.61
CA TRP A 403 12.44 -17.78 18.49
C TRP A 403 13.01 -16.38 18.21
N GLN A 404 13.36 -15.69 19.31
CA GLN A 404 14.39 -14.64 19.46
C GLN A 404 14.38 -13.37 18.57
N CYS A 405 13.53 -13.23 17.56
CA CYS A 405 13.52 -12.07 16.64
C CYS A 405 13.25 -10.70 17.33
N LYS A 406 12.71 -10.69 18.57
CA LYS A 406 12.49 -9.46 19.36
C LYS A 406 13.74 -8.90 20.05
N LYS A 407 14.84 -9.66 20.14
CA LYS A 407 16.01 -9.25 20.95
C LYS A 407 17.01 -8.37 20.20
N GLU A 408 17.01 -8.39 18.87
CA GLU A 408 18.00 -7.67 18.05
C GLU A 408 17.58 -6.22 17.78
N LEU A 409 16.31 -5.97 17.45
CA LEU A 409 15.76 -4.63 17.22
C LEU A 409 15.75 -3.73 18.48
N SER A 410 15.85 -4.32 19.68
CA SER A 410 15.89 -3.60 20.95
C SER A 410 17.30 -3.32 21.48
N GLN A 411 18.34 -3.99 20.95
CA GLN A 411 19.72 -3.84 21.46
C GLN A 411 20.51 -2.66 20.90
N GLU A 412 20.08 -2.02 19.79
CA GLU A 412 20.81 -0.86 19.26
C GLU A 412 20.47 0.47 19.96
N ASN A 413 19.28 0.57 20.56
CA ASN A 413 18.73 1.84 21.08
C ASN A 413 18.66 1.98 22.61
N ASP A 414 18.79 0.92 23.41
CA ASP A 414 18.70 1.03 24.88
C ASP A 414 20.00 0.61 25.59
N MET A 415 20.94 1.56 25.66
CA MET A 415 22.08 1.53 26.60
C MET A 415 22.30 2.94 27.16
N SER A 416 21.26 3.49 27.81
CA SER A 416 21.32 4.79 28.47
C SER A 416 20.51 4.84 29.78
N SER A 417 20.93 4.07 30.79
CA SER A 417 20.77 4.45 32.19
C SER A 417 21.67 3.60 33.10
N GLY A 418 22.64 4.24 33.73
CA GLY A 418 23.38 3.66 34.85
C GLY A 418 22.79 4.20 36.14
N GLY A 419 22.23 3.32 36.98
CA GLY A 419 21.72 3.65 38.31
C GLY A 419 21.77 2.41 39.19
N GLN A 420 22.43 2.51 40.34
CA GLN A 420 22.45 1.46 41.35
C GLN A 420 21.09 1.40 42.06
N ASP A 421 20.60 0.21 42.38
CA ASP A 421 20.40 -0.11 43.80
C ASP A 421 20.40 -1.63 44.07
N GLY A 422 20.63 -2.00 45.33
CA GLY A 422 20.49 -3.37 45.80
C GLY A 422 19.06 -3.68 46.26
N GLY A 423 18.60 -4.91 46.05
CA GLY A 423 17.27 -5.34 46.48
C GLY A 423 17.20 -6.86 46.63
N VAL A 424 17.36 -7.34 47.85
CA VAL A 424 17.00 -8.71 48.23
C VAL A 424 15.51 -8.73 48.50
N GLU A 425 14.72 -9.47 47.71
CA GLU A 425 13.40 -9.95 48.14
C GLU A 425 13.14 -11.39 47.71
N ARG A 426 12.18 -12.00 48.41
CA ARG A 426 11.98 -13.44 48.58
C ARG A 426 10.48 -13.74 48.46
N ALA A 427 10.10 -14.66 47.57
CA ALA A 427 8.82 -15.35 47.57
C ALA A 427 9.00 -16.67 46.78
N GLU A 428 9.03 -17.85 47.40
CA GLU A 428 7.89 -18.61 47.97
C GLU A 428 6.90 -19.15 46.93
N ARG A 429 6.96 -20.48 46.73
CA ARG A 429 5.79 -21.36 46.64
C ARG A 429 6.14 -22.85 46.84
N ASP A 430 6.14 -23.25 48.11
CA ASP A 430 5.25 -24.27 48.69
C ASP A 430 4.85 -25.57 47.93
N ARG A 431 4.93 -26.68 48.70
CA ARG A 431 4.05 -27.90 48.74
C ARG A 431 4.29 -29.01 47.72
N GLU A 432 4.11 -30.31 48.02
CA GLU A 432 3.69 -31.10 49.22
C GLU A 432 4.15 -32.58 48.96
N ASP A 433 4.33 -33.55 49.88
CA ASP A 433 4.20 -33.72 51.35
C ASP A 433 5.02 -34.98 51.81
N ALA A 434 4.88 -35.43 53.07
CA ALA A 434 5.15 -36.79 53.62
C ALA A 434 6.63 -37.20 53.89
N ILE A 435 7.27 -37.15 55.09
CA ILE A 435 6.96 -37.35 56.54
C ILE A 435 7.63 -38.63 57.11
N PHE A 436 8.13 -38.52 58.37
CA PHE A 436 8.82 -39.49 59.29
C PHE A 436 10.36 -39.48 59.20
N SER A 437 11.17 -38.94 60.13
CA SER A 437 11.24 -39.01 61.64
C SER A 437 11.40 -40.44 62.16
N GLU A 438 12.31 -40.79 63.09
CA GLU A 438 12.85 -40.12 64.30
C GLU A 438 14.42 -40.06 64.26
N GLY A 439 15.20 -39.32 65.08
CA GLY A 439 15.25 -39.22 66.56
C GLY A 439 16.06 -40.39 67.16
N GLU A 440 17.06 -40.25 68.05
CA GLU A 440 17.58 -39.11 68.83
C GLU A 440 19.08 -39.29 69.19
N SER A 441 19.70 -38.20 69.66
CA SER A 441 20.71 -38.04 70.75
C SER A 441 21.35 -39.30 71.41
N GLN A 442 22.61 -39.33 71.85
CA GLN A 442 23.17 -38.49 72.93
C GLN A 442 24.69 -38.77 73.18
N ASP A 443 25.39 -37.82 73.81
CA ASP A 443 26.76 -38.00 74.35
C ASP A 443 26.83 -38.81 75.65
N HIS A 444 27.93 -39.56 75.88
CA HIS A 444 28.90 -39.30 76.98
C HIS A 444 29.85 -40.49 77.33
N VAL A 445 31.15 -40.15 77.43
CA VAL A 445 32.15 -40.52 78.48
C VAL A 445 32.10 -41.91 79.16
N GLY A 446 33.24 -42.63 79.17
CA GLY A 446 33.56 -43.57 80.26
C GLY A 446 34.68 -44.59 79.99
N VAL A 447 35.86 -44.42 80.61
CA VAL A 447 36.96 -45.42 80.59
C VAL A 447 37.11 -46.08 81.96
N SER A 448 36.94 -47.41 82.03
CA SER A 448 37.52 -48.35 83.02
C SER A 448 37.00 -49.76 82.66
N GLY A 449 37.80 -50.76 82.29
CA GLY A 449 38.74 -51.48 83.17
C GLY A 449 38.01 -52.63 83.90
N GLY A 450 38.22 -53.92 83.63
CA GLY A 450 39.15 -54.58 82.71
C GLY A 450 39.22 -56.12 82.86
N LYS A 451 40.19 -56.72 82.14
CA LYS A 451 40.77 -58.09 82.29
C LYS A 451 39.87 -59.32 82.00
N GLY A 452 40.33 -60.18 81.08
CA GLY A 452 40.05 -61.62 81.19
C GLY A 452 39.83 -62.50 79.94
N GLY A 453 40.44 -62.23 78.76
CA GLY A 453 40.15 -63.04 77.55
C GLY A 453 41.20 -63.05 76.44
N HIS A 454 42.48 -62.81 76.74
CA HIS A 454 43.51 -62.63 75.70
C HIS A 454 44.13 -63.95 75.18
N VAL A 455 43.51 -64.58 74.17
CA VAL A 455 44.17 -65.11 72.94
C VAL A 455 43.11 -65.24 71.83
N VAL A 456 42.06 -66.04 72.05
CA VAL A 456 41.04 -66.36 71.03
C VAL A 456 40.28 -65.11 70.59
N ASP A 457 39.85 -64.27 71.53
CA ASP A 457 39.17 -63.00 71.25
C ASP A 457 40.09 -61.98 70.56
N ARG A 458 41.43 -62.10 70.68
CA ARG A 458 42.37 -61.31 69.85
C ARG A 458 42.44 -61.85 68.42
N LEU A 459 42.41 -63.16 68.21
CA LEU A 459 42.42 -63.77 66.88
C LEU A 459 41.08 -63.56 66.16
N GLN A 460 39.94 -63.69 66.83
CA GLN A 460 38.63 -63.33 66.27
C GLN A 460 38.51 -61.83 66.01
N LYS A 461 38.95 -60.94 66.91
CA LYS A 461 38.98 -59.49 66.62
C LYS A 461 40.04 -59.11 65.59
N ALA A 462 41.08 -59.91 65.37
CA ALA A 462 42.04 -59.72 64.28
C ALA A 462 41.46 -60.21 62.95
N ALA A 463 40.75 -61.35 62.94
CA ALA A 463 40.04 -61.87 61.77
C ALA A 463 38.87 -60.96 61.38
N GLU A 464 38.01 -60.55 62.31
CA GLU A 464 36.98 -59.53 62.06
C GLU A 464 37.59 -58.19 61.63
N LYS A 465 38.75 -57.79 62.14
CA LYS A 465 39.44 -56.58 61.63
C LYS A 465 40.01 -56.82 60.24
N ALA A 466 40.55 -57.99 59.93
CA ALA A 466 41.06 -58.35 58.62
C ALA A 466 39.92 -58.47 57.60
N GLU A 467 38.76 -59.01 57.98
CA GLU A 467 37.53 -59.03 57.19
C GLU A 467 36.97 -57.62 57.01
N ARG A 468 36.89 -56.81 58.07
CA ARG A 468 36.50 -55.38 57.96
C ARG A 468 37.52 -54.53 57.20
N ILE A 469 38.77 -54.98 57.08
CA ILE A 469 39.80 -54.37 56.22
C ILE A 469 39.60 -54.87 54.78
N LYS A 470 39.37 -56.18 54.56
CA LYS A 470 39.05 -56.75 53.25
C LYS A 470 37.76 -56.19 52.66
N THR A 471 36.67 -56.08 53.40
CA THR A 471 35.43 -55.46 52.92
C THR A 471 35.56 -53.95 52.72
N LYS A 472 36.48 -53.28 53.43
CA LYS A 472 36.86 -51.88 53.13
C LYS A 472 37.81 -51.76 51.95
N ILE A 473 38.63 -52.77 51.65
CA ILE A 473 39.48 -52.82 50.46
C ILE A 473 38.62 -53.15 49.26
N GLU A 474 37.74 -54.16 49.32
CA GLU A 474 36.80 -54.51 48.26
C GLU A 474 35.77 -53.40 48.06
N GLY A 475 35.26 -52.78 49.13
CA GLY A 475 34.42 -51.58 49.06
C GLY A 475 35.15 -50.41 48.39
N ARG A 476 36.39 -50.09 48.80
CA ARG A 476 37.21 -49.09 48.08
C ARG A 476 37.57 -49.49 46.66
N ARG A 477 37.67 -50.79 46.35
CA ARG A 477 37.99 -51.32 45.03
C ARG A 477 36.77 -51.23 44.12
N GLN A 478 35.58 -51.45 44.66
CA GLN A 478 34.29 -51.22 43.99
C GLN A 478 34.08 -49.72 43.81
N GLU A 479 34.28 -48.88 44.83
CA GLU A 479 34.34 -47.42 44.71
C GLU A 479 35.38 -46.99 43.66
N TRP A 480 36.55 -47.63 43.57
CA TRP A 480 37.56 -47.36 42.54
C TRP A 480 37.15 -47.82 41.15
N VAL A 481 36.50 -48.98 41.01
CA VAL A 481 35.99 -49.50 39.75
C VAL A 481 34.84 -48.64 39.25
N ASP A 482 33.93 -48.22 40.13
CA ASP A 482 32.86 -47.28 39.83
C ASP A 482 33.41 -45.89 39.48
N LEU A 483 34.47 -45.43 40.17
CA LEU A 483 35.17 -44.17 39.88
C LEU A 483 36.00 -44.23 38.59
N PHE A 484 36.54 -45.39 38.20
CA PHE A 484 37.20 -45.60 36.91
C PHE A 484 36.18 -45.79 35.77
N ALA A 485 35.06 -46.46 36.01
CA ALA A 485 33.97 -46.64 35.04
C ALA A 485 33.19 -45.34 34.80
N SER A 486 33.21 -44.41 35.75
CA SER A 486 32.68 -43.05 35.60
C SER A 486 33.71 -42.03 35.11
N LYS A 487 34.93 -42.45 34.74
CA LYS A 487 35.83 -41.58 33.97
C LYS A 487 35.18 -41.26 32.62
N PRO A 488 35.04 -39.97 32.28
CA PRO A 488 34.66 -39.60 30.92
C PRO A 488 35.70 -40.14 29.93
N ASN A 489 35.23 -40.51 28.74
CA ASN A 489 36.08 -40.99 27.66
C ASN A 489 37.07 -39.89 27.24
N GLU A 490 38.25 -40.22 26.68
CA GLU A 490 39.28 -39.20 26.37
C GLU A 490 38.81 -38.12 25.36
N ASN A 491 37.76 -38.40 24.60
CA ASN A 491 37.09 -37.48 23.67
C ASN A 491 35.82 -36.81 24.25
N TYR A 492 35.60 -36.85 25.56
CA TYR A 492 34.48 -36.16 26.21
C TYR A 492 34.86 -34.72 26.55
N GLU A 493 34.42 -33.77 25.73
CA GLU A 493 34.48 -32.33 26.03
C GLU A 493 33.27 -31.93 26.87
N ASP A 494 33.47 -31.13 27.93
CA ASP A 494 32.36 -30.59 28.73
C ASP A 494 31.52 -29.65 27.85
N PRO A 495 30.18 -29.82 27.75
CA PRO A 495 29.33 -28.92 26.97
C PRO A 495 29.40 -27.46 27.42
N ASP A 496 29.86 -27.16 28.64
CA ASP A 496 30.09 -25.79 29.10
C ASP A 496 31.40 -25.23 28.52
N ASP A 497 32.45 -26.04 28.43
CA ASP A 497 33.72 -25.66 27.79
C ASP A 497 33.59 -25.56 26.27
N VAL A 498 32.83 -26.45 25.62
CA VAL A 498 32.50 -26.33 24.18
C VAL A 498 31.72 -25.04 23.92
N ARG A 499 30.72 -24.72 24.76
CA ARG A 499 29.98 -23.45 24.66
C ARG A 499 30.86 -22.24 24.96
N ALA A 500 31.79 -22.33 25.90
CA ALA A 500 32.75 -21.28 26.20
C ALA A 500 33.76 -21.07 25.05
N LEU A 501 34.19 -22.15 24.39
CA LEU A 501 35.02 -22.11 23.18
C LEU A 501 34.28 -21.48 22.01
N LEU A 502 33.02 -21.87 21.75
CA LEU A 502 32.18 -21.27 20.72
C LEU A 502 31.96 -19.77 20.99
N LEU A 503 31.53 -19.41 22.21
CA LEU A 503 31.41 -18.01 22.63
C LEU A 503 32.73 -17.25 22.51
N ALA A 504 33.87 -17.87 22.83
CA ALA A 504 35.18 -17.24 22.68
C ALA A 504 35.51 -17.01 21.20
N ILE A 505 35.31 -18.01 20.33
CA ILE A 505 35.53 -17.94 18.88
C ILE A 505 34.68 -16.83 18.26
N GLU A 506 33.39 -16.79 18.57
CA GLU A 506 32.45 -15.75 18.10
C GLU A 506 32.83 -14.35 18.62
N ASN A 507 33.28 -14.24 19.87
CA ASN A 507 33.64 -12.97 20.51
C ASN A 507 35.14 -12.62 20.46
N MET A 508 35.98 -13.33 19.69
CA MET A 508 37.41 -13.01 19.57
C MET A 508 37.66 -11.61 18.95
N GLY A 509 36.67 -11.06 18.27
CA GLY A 509 36.73 -9.77 17.59
C GLY A 509 37.40 -9.84 16.21
N ASP A 510 37.36 -11.00 15.56
CA ASP A 510 37.80 -11.19 14.17
C ASP A 510 36.68 -10.76 13.20
N PHE A 511 36.59 -9.45 12.97
CA PHE A 511 35.61 -8.87 12.05
C PHE A 511 36.05 -9.05 10.59
N LYS A 512 35.86 -10.26 10.07
CA LYS A 512 36.02 -10.55 8.63
C LYS A 512 35.08 -9.66 7.81
N LEU A 513 35.62 -9.00 6.79
CA LEU A 513 34.85 -8.21 5.83
C LEU A 513 33.83 -9.11 5.11
N LYS A 514 32.60 -8.61 4.89
CA LYS A 514 31.56 -9.32 4.11
C LYS A 514 31.95 -9.62 2.65
N THR A 515 33.04 -9.02 2.17
CA THR A 515 33.66 -9.22 0.85
C THR A 515 34.84 -10.19 0.87
N ALA A 516 35.30 -10.65 2.03
CA ALA A 516 36.41 -11.58 2.16
C ALA A 516 36.01 -13.00 1.72
N LYS A 517 36.97 -13.77 1.19
CA LYS A 517 36.71 -15.15 0.72
C LYS A 517 36.41 -16.12 1.86
N ASP A 518 36.94 -15.84 3.05
CA ASP A 518 36.90 -16.68 4.25
C ASP A 518 35.74 -16.29 5.20
N PHE A 519 34.80 -15.48 4.73
CA PHE A 519 33.60 -15.05 5.45
C PHE A 519 32.44 -16.02 5.18
N THR A 520 32.14 -16.87 6.16
CA THR A 520 30.92 -17.67 6.23
C THR A 520 29.83 -16.88 6.97
N VAL A 521 28.60 -16.89 6.44
CA VAL A 521 27.46 -16.21 7.08
C VAL A 521 26.96 -17.06 8.26
N PRO A 522 27.02 -16.56 9.52
CA PRO A 522 26.50 -17.28 10.68
C PRO A 522 25.01 -17.59 10.51
N GLU A 523 24.56 -18.77 10.93
CA GLU A 523 23.20 -19.27 10.69
C GLU A 523 22.10 -18.31 11.21
N GLN A 524 22.35 -17.66 12.36
CA GLN A 524 21.47 -16.64 12.92
C GLN A 524 21.28 -15.45 11.96
N LEU A 525 22.34 -15.02 11.28
CA LEU A 525 22.35 -13.89 10.34
C LEU A 525 21.94 -14.27 8.90
N ARG A 526 21.73 -15.56 8.59
CA ARG A 526 21.25 -15.99 7.27
C ARG A 526 19.86 -15.43 7.01
N MET A 527 19.68 -14.88 5.82
CA MET A 527 18.48 -14.13 5.46
C MET A 527 17.65 -14.88 4.43
N ASN A 528 16.38 -15.10 4.77
CA ASN A 528 15.42 -15.89 4.00
C ASN A 528 14.22 -15.01 3.60
N THR A 529 13.47 -15.41 2.57
CA THR A 529 12.30 -14.65 2.10
C THR A 529 11.26 -14.43 3.21
N GLU A 530 11.03 -15.43 4.07
CA GLU A 530 10.12 -15.35 5.21
C GLU A 530 10.59 -14.34 6.26
N ARG A 531 11.86 -14.41 6.67
CA ARG A 531 12.46 -13.44 7.60
C ARG A 531 12.31 -12.00 7.08
N LYS A 532 12.50 -11.76 5.78
CA LYS A 532 12.30 -10.44 5.17
C LYS A 532 10.83 -10.02 5.06
N LYS A 533 9.91 -10.94 4.73
CA LYS A 533 8.45 -10.68 4.79
C LYS A 533 8.05 -10.24 6.21
N SER A 534 8.53 -10.92 7.25
CA SER A 534 8.26 -10.57 8.64
C SER A 534 8.85 -9.21 9.05
N GLN A 535 10.09 -8.89 8.64
CA GLN A 535 10.68 -7.57 8.88
C GLN A 535 9.89 -6.44 8.21
N LEU A 536 9.39 -6.66 6.99
CA LEU A 536 8.56 -5.69 6.27
C LEU A 536 7.19 -5.49 6.95
N VAL A 537 6.54 -6.57 7.41
CA VAL A 537 5.30 -6.52 8.20
C VAL A 537 5.49 -5.76 9.52
N ILE A 538 6.57 -6.04 10.28
CA ILE A 538 6.86 -5.32 11.53
C ILE A 538 7.06 -3.82 11.26
N LEU A 539 7.79 -3.46 10.20
CA LEU A 539 8.01 -2.06 9.83
C LEU A 539 6.71 -1.36 9.42
N GLU A 540 5.83 -2.02 8.65
CA GLU A 540 4.50 -1.51 8.32
C GLU A 540 3.63 -1.31 9.57
N GLU A 541 3.68 -2.24 10.54
CA GLU A 541 2.99 -2.12 11.84
C GLU A 541 3.46 -0.88 12.60
N GLU A 542 4.77 -0.70 12.73
CA GLU A 542 5.35 0.45 13.44
C GLU A 542 5.07 1.79 12.74
N ILE A 543 5.06 1.82 11.40
CA ILE A 543 4.69 3.02 10.62
C ILE A 543 3.22 3.38 10.89
N HIS A 544 2.31 2.40 10.85
CA HIS A 544 0.90 2.60 11.12
C HIS A 544 0.67 3.07 12.56
N GLU A 545 1.24 2.39 13.55
CA GLU A 545 1.08 2.71 14.97
C GLU A 545 1.60 4.12 15.31
N ARG A 546 2.77 4.52 14.78
CA ARG A 546 3.32 5.88 15.01
C ARG A 546 2.46 6.96 14.35
N LYS A 547 1.97 6.74 13.13
CA LYS A 547 1.04 7.67 12.45
C LYS A 547 -0.29 7.77 13.20
N LEU A 548 -0.84 6.64 13.69
CA LEU A 548 -2.09 6.60 14.45
C LEU A 548 -1.97 7.36 15.78
N LYS A 549 -0.88 7.15 16.52
CA LYS A 549 -0.59 7.91 17.77
C LYS A 549 -0.55 9.42 17.54
N MET A 550 0.06 9.88 16.45
CA MET A 550 0.07 11.30 16.09
C MET A 550 -1.32 11.80 15.66
N ASN A 551 -2.06 11.03 14.85
CA ASN A 551 -3.43 11.36 14.47
C ASN A 551 -4.35 11.55 15.68
N VAL A 552 -4.24 10.67 16.67
CA VAL A 552 -5.02 10.77 17.92
C VAL A 552 -4.70 12.07 18.66
N ARG A 553 -3.42 12.47 18.79
CA ARG A 553 -3.03 13.76 19.41
C ARG A 553 -3.57 14.98 18.66
N ILE A 554 -3.54 14.95 17.32
CA ILE A 554 -4.08 16.05 16.50
C ILE A 554 -5.62 16.12 16.64
N MET A 555 -6.28 14.97 16.79
CA MET A 555 -7.72 14.88 17.02
C MET A 555 -8.14 15.29 18.44
N THR A 556 -7.33 15.04 19.47
CA THR A 556 -7.59 15.61 20.81
C THR A 556 -7.45 17.13 20.78
N LEU A 557 -6.38 17.66 20.19
CA LEU A 557 -6.17 19.11 20.02
C LEU A 557 -7.33 19.77 19.26
N ARG A 558 -7.85 19.11 18.21
CA ARG A 558 -9.05 19.56 17.51
C ARG A 558 -10.28 19.61 18.43
N ASN A 559 -10.51 18.58 19.23
CA ASN A 559 -11.66 18.53 20.14
C ASN A 559 -11.52 19.58 21.26
N GLU A 560 -10.30 19.82 21.73
CA GLU A 560 -9.95 20.91 22.65
C GLU A 560 -10.24 22.28 22.01
N LYS A 561 -9.92 22.49 20.72
CA LYS A 561 -10.32 23.70 19.98
C LYS A 561 -11.84 23.91 19.94
N ILE A 562 -12.61 22.85 19.71
CA ILE A 562 -14.09 22.92 19.71
C ILE A 562 -14.62 23.32 21.10
N GLN A 563 -14.05 22.77 22.17
CA GLN A 563 -14.40 23.14 23.55
C GLN A 563 -13.98 24.58 23.87
N LEU A 564 -12.79 25.00 23.43
CA LEU A 564 -12.26 26.35 23.58
C LEU A 564 -13.17 27.38 22.90
N ILE A 565 -13.64 27.13 21.68
CA ILE A 565 -14.57 28.03 20.98
C ILE A 565 -15.86 28.19 21.79
N SER A 566 -16.45 27.12 22.30
CA SER A 566 -17.65 27.20 23.14
C SER A 566 -17.41 27.99 24.45
N GLN A 567 -16.23 27.87 25.05
CA GLN A 567 -15.83 28.67 26.22
C GLN A 567 -15.62 30.15 25.86
N LEU A 568 -15.03 30.45 24.70
CA LEU A 568 -14.83 31.82 24.21
C LEU A 568 -16.16 32.48 23.83
N GLU A 569 -17.12 31.74 23.26
CA GLU A 569 -18.51 32.19 23.04
C GLU A 569 -19.18 32.56 24.37
N GLN A 570 -19.11 31.69 25.37
CA GLN A 570 -19.67 31.96 26.70
C GLN A 570 -19.02 33.18 27.38
N ARG A 571 -17.70 33.35 27.25
CA ARG A 571 -16.97 34.53 27.74
C ARG A 571 -17.34 35.79 26.95
N MET A 572 -17.58 35.69 25.65
CA MET A 572 -18.06 36.80 24.81
C MET A 572 -19.46 37.26 25.24
N GLU A 573 -20.38 36.35 25.55
CA GLU A 573 -21.69 36.71 26.11
C GLU A 573 -21.56 37.45 27.45
N GLN A 574 -20.65 37.01 28.32
CA GLN A 574 -20.35 37.69 29.59
C GLN A 574 -19.73 39.09 29.37
N LEU A 575 -18.78 39.21 28.43
CA LEU A 575 -18.15 40.47 28.04
C LEU A 575 -19.19 41.47 27.51
N LEU A 576 -20.10 41.02 26.64
CA LEU A 576 -21.20 41.84 26.12
C LEU A 576 -22.16 42.27 27.23
N ALA A 577 -22.45 41.40 28.22
CA ALA A 577 -23.28 41.75 29.37
C ALA A 577 -22.62 42.76 30.32
N VAL A 578 -21.29 42.77 30.42
CA VAL A 578 -20.51 43.80 31.14
C VAL A 578 -20.46 45.10 30.35
N GLN A 579 -20.19 45.05 29.04
CA GLN A 579 -20.16 46.22 28.16
C GLN A 579 -21.51 46.93 28.04
N ALA A 580 -22.63 46.19 28.10
CA ALA A 580 -23.97 46.79 28.14
C ALA A 580 -24.26 47.65 29.38
N GLN A 581 -23.43 47.55 30.43
CA GLN A 581 -23.52 48.36 31.66
C GLN A 581 -22.50 49.51 31.70
N LEU A 582 -21.58 49.57 30.72
CA LEU A 582 -20.55 50.60 30.61
C LEU A 582 -20.98 51.71 29.62
N THR A 583 -20.32 52.86 29.73
CA THR A 583 -20.47 53.92 28.72
C THR A 583 -19.75 53.52 27.43
N PRO A 584 -20.30 53.84 26.23
CA PRO A 584 -19.76 53.37 24.96
C PRO A 584 -18.34 53.89 24.68
N ASP A 585 -17.95 55.03 25.27
CA ASP A 585 -16.60 55.61 25.18
C ASP A 585 -15.54 54.83 25.98
N ARG A 586 -15.96 53.90 26.85
CA ARG A 586 -15.08 53.07 27.70
C ARG A 586 -15.20 51.57 27.41
N CYS A 587 -15.85 51.18 26.32
CA CYS A 587 -15.89 49.79 25.89
C CYS A 587 -14.71 49.47 24.98
N CYS A 588 -13.85 48.52 25.39
CA CYS A 588 -12.83 47.94 24.52
C CYS A 588 -13.47 47.15 23.35
N GLN A 589 -12.74 47.03 22.25
CA GLN A 589 -13.19 46.25 21.10
C GLN A 589 -13.22 44.76 21.44
N CYS A 590 -14.30 44.07 21.05
CA CYS A 590 -14.43 42.64 21.28
C CYS A 590 -13.41 41.84 20.43
N PRO A 591 -12.71 40.84 20.99
CA PRO A 591 -11.78 40.02 20.23
C PRO A 591 -12.51 39.20 19.16
N THR A 592 -11.85 38.96 18.02
CA THR A 592 -12.44 38.16 16.94
C THR A 592 -12.43 36.68 17.34
N LEU A 593 -13.59 36.05 17.43
CA LEU A 593 -13.71 34.64 17.81
C LEU A 593 -13.17 33.72 16.69
N PRO A 594 -12.34 32.72 17.01
CA PRO A 594 -11.82 31.79 16.01
C PRO A 594 -12.95 30.88 15.50
N THR A 595 -13.16 30.85 14.19
CA THR A 595 -14.19 30.01 13.54
C THR A 595 -13.59 28.70 13.01
N LEU A 596 -14.28 27.58 13.24
CA LEU A 596 -13.88 26.27 12.71
C LEU A 596 -13.92 26.27 11.17
N GLN A 597 -12.81 25.90 10.54
CA GLN A 597 -12.70 25.90 9.07
C GLN A 597 -13.26 24.61 8.44
N PRO A 598 -13.69 24.61 7.16
CA PRO A 598 -14.15 23.39 6.46
C PRO A 598 -13.11 22.27 6.36
N GLU A 599 -11.82 22.58 6.50
CA GLU A 599 -10.69 21.64 6.57
C GLU A 599 -10.53 21.00 7.96
N GLU A 600 -11.10 21.61 9.00
CA GLU A 600 -11.11 21.07 10.36
C GLU A 600 -12.26 20.07 10.57
N ILE A 601 -13.28 20.05 9.69
CA ILE A 601 -14.46 19.18 9.83
C ILE A 601 -14.82 18.47 8.52
N PRO A 602 -13.92 17.64 7.95
CA PRO A 602 -14.22 16.94 6.69
C PRO A 602 -15.41 15.97 6.81
N GLU A 603 -15.72 15.43 8.00
CA GLU A 603 -16.88 14.55 8.19
C GLU A 603 -18.23 15.26 7.97
N LYS A 604 -18.31 16.59 8.13
CA LYS A 604 -19.53 17.36 7.81
C LYS A 604 -19.74 17.50 6.29
N ARG A 605 -18.72 17.28 5.44
CA ARG A 605 -18.85 17.33 3.97
C ARG A 605 -19.82 16.28 3.43
N LEU A 606 -20.05 15.19 4.18
CA LEU A 606 -20.98 14.11 3.84
C LEU A 606 -22.34 14.23 4.57
N GLN A 607 -22.53 15.25 5.42
CA GLN A 607 -23.76 15.46 6.17
C GLN A 607 -24.69 16.46 5.45
N TYR A 608 -25.59 15.92 4.63
CA TYR A 608 -26.57 16.72 3.90
C TYR A 608 -27.74 17.14 4.82
N THR A 609 -27.72 18.40 5.24
CA THR A 609 -28.85 19.08 5.89
C THR A 609 -30.03 19.28 4.94
N HIS A 610 -31.25 19.45 5.48
CA HIS A 610 -32.41 19.80 4.65
C HIS A 610 -32.18 21.07 3.79
N SER A 611 -31.43 22.05 4.30
CA SER A 611 -31.07 23.27 3.56
C SER A 611 -30.02 23.07 2.46
N THR A 612 -29.14 22.07 2.55
CA THR A 612 -28.26 21.68 1.42
C THR A 612 -29.03 20.88 0.37
N LEU A 613 -29.95 20.00 0.78
CA LEU A 613 -30.84 19.29 -0.15
C LEU A 613 -31.81 20.23 -0.88
N GLN A 614 -32.36 21.25 -0.21
CA GLN A 614 -33.17 22.28 -0.87
C GLN A 614 -32.36 23.13 -1.85
N ARG A 615 -31.10 23.48 -1.51
CA ARG A 615 -30.19 24.15 -2.45
C ARG A 615 -29.86 23.28 -3.65
N PHE A 616 -29.56 21.99 -3.46
CA PHE A 616 -29.36 21.04 -4.55
C PHE A 616 -30.62 20.91 -5.42
N ALA A 617 -31.81 20.81 -4.83
CA ALA A 617 -33.07 20.77 -5.57
C ALA A 617 -33.31 22.06 -6.39
N ALA A 618 -33.03 23.23 -5.82
CA ALA A 618 -33.13 24.51 -6.51
C ALA A 618 -32.10 24.67 -7.64
N LEU A 619 -30.86 24.21 -7.43
CA LEU A 619 -29.83 24.15 -8.47
C LEU A 619 -30.24 23.17 -9.58
N CYS A 620 -30.77 22.00 -9.25
CA CYS A 620 -31.26 21.02 -10.22
C CYS A 620 -32.47 21.53 -11.01
N THR A 621 -33.40 22.28 -10.40
CA THR A 621 -34.51 22.91 -11.16
C THR A 621 -34.01 24.04 -12.03
N GLN A 622 -33.09 24.89 -11.57
CA GLN A 622 -32.44 25.93 -12.40
C GLN A 622 -31.68 25.30 -13.58
N TRP A 623 -30.91 24.23 -13.33
CA TRP A 623 -30.15 23.48 -14.32
C TRP A 623 -31.05 22.78 -15.35
N ASN A 624 -32.21 22.28 -14.93
CA ASN A 624 -33.19 21.68 -15.83
C ASN A 624 -34.08 22.71 -16.56
N HIS A 625 -34.27 23.91 -15.99
CA HIS A 625 -34.95 25.02 -16.66
C HIS A 625 -34.07 25.70 -17.71
N LYS A 626 -32.74 25.76 -17.49
CA LYS A 626 -31.77 26.01 -18.56
C LYS A 626 -31.76 24.83 -19.53
N GLY A 627 -32.50 24.99 -20.63
CA GLY A 627 -32.54 24.02 -21.71
C GLY A 627 -31.15 23.71 -22.27
N ALA A 628 -30.99 22.57 -22.94
CA ALA A 628 -29.70 22.14 -23.50
C ALA A 628 -29.06 23.19 -24.44
N THR A 629 -29.89 24.07 -25.04
CA THR A 629 -29.49 25.15 -25.95
C THR A 629 -28.82 26.36 -25.27
N GLU A 630 -28.93 26.53 -23.95
CA GLU A 630 -28.34 27.66 -23.21
C GLU A 630 -27.03 27.29 -22.49
N ARG A 631 -26.61 26.02 -22.54
CA ARG A 631 -25.44 25.52 -21.82
C ARG A 631 -24.17 25.77 -22.61
N GLY A 632 -23.52 26.89 -22.32
CA GLY A 632 -22.15 27.15 -22.75
C GLY A 632 -21.15 26.19 -22.08
N PRO A 633 -20.02 25.88 -22.73
CA PRO A 633 -19.04 24.92 -22.22
C PRO A 633 -18.39 25.31 -20.88
N GLU A 634 -18.34 26.61 -20.55
CA GLU A 634 -17.71 27.09 -19.31
C GLU A 634 -18.66 27.14 -18.09
N GLU A 635 -19.94 26.69 -18.21
CA GLU A 635 -20.82 26.68 -17.04
C GLU A 635 -20.32 25.68 -15.98
N PRO A 636 -20.12 26.12 -14.72
CA PRO A 636 -19.63 25.23 -13.68
C PRO A 636 -20.61 24.08 -13.46
N CYS A 637 -20.12 22.84 -13.55
CA CYS A 637 -20.88 21.64 -13.21
C CYS A 637 -21.64 21.83 -11.88
N LEU A 638 -22.81 21.19 -11.75
CA LEU A 638 -23.67 21.32 -10.57
C LEU A 638 -22.93 21.04 -9.23
N LEU A 639 -21.88 20.20 -9.27
CA LEU A 639 -20.96 19.97 -8.15
C LEU A 639 -20.11 21.21 -7.79
N ASN A 640 -19.61 21.94 -8.79
CA ASN A 640 -18.81 23.16 -8.63
C ASN A 640 -19.66 24.34 -8.13
N LEU A 641 -20.95 24.40 -8.53
CA LEU A 641 -21.92 25.34 -7.97
C LEU A 641 -22.13 25.10 -6.47
N MET A 642 -22.33 23.84 -6.05
CA MET A 642 -22.42 23.50 -4.62
C MET A 642 -21.16 23.84 -3.83
N GLN A 643 -19.97 23.69 -4.42
CA GLN A 643 -18.70 23.94 -3.74
C GLN A 643 -18.37 25.44 -3.61
N LYS A 644 -18.69 26.27 -4.62
CA LYS A 644 -18.50 27.74 -4.53
C LYS A 644 -19.29 28.32 -3.35
N ASP A 645 -20.56 27.97 -3.25
CA ASP A 645 -21.48 28.48 -2.21
C ASP A 645 -21.26 27.81 -0.83
N SER A 646 -20.27 26.90 -0.70
CA SER A 646 -19.86 26.31 0.58
C SER A 646 -18.73 27.09 1.26
N ASN A 647 -18.04 27.97 0.52
CA ASN A 647 -16.92 28.77 1.02
C ASN A 647 -17.32 30.21 1.39
N ASP A 648 -18.58 30.61 1.19
CA ASP A 648 -19.13 31.87 1.70
C ASP A 648 -19.82 31.62 3.05
N PRO A 649 -19.21 32.00 4.19
CA PRO A 649 -19.89 32.05 5.47
C PRO A 649 -20.82 33.27 5.51
N THR A 650 -21.83 33.31 4.62
CA THR A 650 -22.98 34.21 4.74
C THR A 650 -23.99 33.69 5.76
N GLU A 651 -23.52 33.15 6.88
CA GLU A 651 -24.24 33.33 8.13
C GLU A 651 -24.17 34.82 8.46
N THR A 652 -25.23 35.52 8.06
CA THR A 652 -25.44 36.92 8.41
C THR A 652 -25.43 36.99 9.94
N SER A 653 -24.32 37.48 10.51
CA SER A 653 -24.25 37.84 11.92
C SER A 653 -25.48 38.69 12.20
N PRO A 654 -26.33 38.36 13.19
CA PRO A 654 -27.53 39.15 13.44
C PRO A 654 -27.08 40.56 13.75
N ALA A 655 -27.31 41.48 12.81
CA ALA A 655 -26.90 42.86 12.94
C ALA A 655 -27.53 43.37 14.23
N LEU A 656 -26.68 43.71 15.21
CA LEU A 656 -27.09 44.21 16.52
C LEU A 656 -28.21 45.23 16.29
N PRO A 657 -29.39 45.06 16.90
CA PRO A 657 -30.49 45.98 16.68
C PRO A 657 -29.99 47.34 17.10
N ARG A 658 -29.86 48.26 16.13
CA ARG A 658 -29.62 49.68 16.41
C ARG A 658 -30.80 50.17 17.24
N THR A 659 -30.62 50.17 18.54
CA THR A 659 -31.61 50.64 19.51
C THR A 659 -31.94 52.07 19.13
N SER A 660 -33.20 52.29 18.77
CA SER A 660 -33.72 53.64 18.55
C SER A 660 -33.45 54.47 19.80
N ALA A 661 -32.90 55.66 19.62
CA ALA A 661 -32.56 56.54 20.72
C ALA A 661 -33.83 56.82 21.56
N GLN A 662 -33.90 56.25 22.76
CA GLN A 662 -34.88 56.68 23.74
C GLN A 662 -34.52 58.10 24.21
N PRO A 663 -35.51 58.95 24.49
CA PRO A 663 -35.25 60.29 24.98
C PRO A 663 -34.54 60.22 26.34
N GLN A 664 -33.39 60.89 26.43
CA GLN A 664 -32.59 61.04 27.65
C GLN A 664 -33.50 61.41 28.83
N PRO A 665 -33.52 60.63 29.94
CA PRO A 665 -34.12 61.11 31.17
C PRO A 665 -33.34 62.35 31.64
N LYS A 666 -34.05 63.33 32.18
CA LYS A 666 -33.41 64.53 32.74
C LYS A 666 -32.43 64.11 33.85
N PRO A 667 -31.26 64.76 33.97
CA PRO A 667 -30.35 64.46 35.06
C PRO A 667 -31.05 64.79 36.39
N CYS A 668 -31.32 63.76 37.18
CA CYS A 668 -31.48 63.93 38.61
C CYS A 668 -30.09 64.18 39.19
N GLU A 669 -29.96 65.19 40.05
CA GLU A 669 -28.73 65.41 40.82
C GLU A 669 -28.52 64.19 41.72
N LEU A 670 -27.46 63.42 41.44
CA LEU A 670 -27.09 62.26 42.23
C LEU A 670 -26.50 62.71 43.57
N THR A 671 -26.70 61.90 44.61
CA THR A 671 -26.06 62.14 45.90
C THR A 671 -24.57 61.80 45.79
N GLU A 672 -23.67 62.50 46.50
CA GLU A 672 -22.21 62.22 46.48
C GLU A 672 -21.89 60.73 46.69
N LEU A 673 -22.62 60.06 47.60
CA LEU A 673 -22.50 58.62 47.85
C LEU A 673 -22.94 57.75 46.66
N GLU A 674 -23.94 58.17 45.89
CA GLU A 674 -24.41 57.46 44.70
C GLU A 674 -23.42 57.65 43.53
N GLU A 675 -22.77 58.80 43.43
CA GLU A 675 -21.66 59.03 42.50
C GLU A 675 -20.43 58.16 42.86
N GLU A 676 -20.05 58.09 44.14
CA GLU A 676 -18.99 57.18 44.62
C GLU A 676 -19.34 55.71 44.35
N MET A 677 -20.58 55.28 44.62
CA MET A 677 -21.04 53.92 44.32
C MET A 677 -20.98 53.60 42.82
N ASN A 678 -21.41 54.53 41.96
CA ASN A 678 -21.32 54.38 40.50
C ASN A 678 -19.86 54.30 40.03
N GLN A 679 -18.96 55.12 40.57
CA GLN A 679 -17.52 55.06 40.25
C GLN A 679 -16.89 53.73 40.67
N VAL A 680 -17.19 53.22 41.87
CA VAL A 680 -16.70 51.91 42.33
C VAL A 680 -17.25 50.77 41.46
N GLN A 681 -18.52 50.85 41.05
CA GLN A 681 -19.13 49.86 40.17
C GLN A 681 -18.56 49.94 38.74
N GLU A 682 -18.28 51.14 38.22
CA GLU A 682 -17.63 51.33 36.92
C GLU A 682 -16.19 50.77 36.91
N ILE A 683 -15.38 51.08 37.94
CA ILE A 683 -14.04 50.51 38.10
C ILE A 683 -14.09 48.98 38.15
N ARG A 684 -15.07 48.40 38.85
CA ARG A 684 -15.27 46.95 38.89
C ARG A 684 -15.63 46.37 37.52
N LEU A 685 -16.51 47.02 36.76
CA LEU A 685 -16.90 46.57 35.42
C LEU A 685 -15.74 46.67 34.42
N LEU A 686 -14.89 47.70 34.53
CA LEU A 686 -13.67 47.82 33.73
C LEU A 686 -12.66 46.71 34.08
N TYR A 687 -12.40 46.46 35.36
CA TYR A 687 -11.56 45.33 35.76
C TYR A 687 -12.11 43.97 35.26
N GLN A 688 -13.43 43.78 35.31
CA GLN A 688 -14.07 42.57 34.79
C GLN A 688 -13.99 42.45 33.26
N GLN A 689 -14.01 43.57 32.54
CA GLN A 689 -13.76 43.60 31.09
C GLN A 689 -12.31 43.19 30.78
N ASP A 690 -11.33 43.80 31.44
CA ASP A 690 -9.91 43.51 31.21
C ASP A 690 -9.52 42.08 31.61
N ASP A 691 -10.09 41.55 32.71
CA ASP A 691 -9.94 40.16 33.16
C ASP A 691 -10.53 39.16 32.15
N LEU A 692 -11.75 39.40 31.65
CA LEU A 692 -12.35 38.56 30.61
C LEU A 692 -11.55 38.59 29.30
N LEU A 693 -11.08 39.75 28.87
CA LEU A 693 -10.22 39.89 27.68
C LEU A 693 -8.90 39.13 27.85
N SER A 694 -8.22 39.32 28.99
CA SER A 694 -6.96 38.62 29.31
C SER A 694 -7.15 37.10 29.31
N GLN A 695 -8.22 36.59 29.95
CA GLN A 695 -8.53 35.16 29.95
C GLN A 695 -8.86 34.59 28.57
N MET A 696 -9.43 35.39 27.66
CA MET A 696 -9.69 34.99 26.27
C MET A 696 -8.38 34.95 25.47
N GLU A 697 -7.53 35.97 25.59
CA GLU A 697 -6.22 36.03 24.93
C GLU A 697 -5.27 34.92 25.40
N GLU A 698 -5.17 34.69 26.72
CA GLU A 698 -4.37 33.61 27.30
C GLU A 698 -4.85 32.22 26.82
N ALA A 699 -6.16 32.00 26.75
CA ALA A 699 -6.70 30.71 26.30
C ALA A 699 -6.44 30.45 24.80
N MET A 700 -6.49 31.50 23.97
CA MET A 700 -6.08 31.40 22.56
C MET A 700 -4.56 31.19 22.41
N TRP A 701 -3.74 31.86 23.23
CA TRP A 701 -2.28 31.74 23.19
C TRP A 701 -1.79 30.36 23.63
N CYS A 702 -2.35 29.81 24.72
CA CYS A 702 -2.03 28.45 25.19
C CYS A 702 -2.32 27.41 24.11
N PHE A 703 -3.46 27.51 23.42
CA PHE A 703 -3.80 26.63 22.31
C PHE A 703 -2.80 26.74 21.14
N ASP A 704 -2.45 27.96 20.73
CA ASP A 704 -1.47 28.19 19.67
C ASP A 704 -0.07 27.64 20.04
N ALA A 705 0.31 27.71 21.32
CA ALA A 705 1.58 27.15 21.81
C ALA A 705 1.58 25.61 21.82
N GLU A 706 0.50 24.97 22.26
CA GLU A 706 0.33 23.51 22.19
C GLU A 706 0.34 23.01 20.74
N LEU A 707 -0.32 23.75 19.84
CA LEU A 707 -0.25 23.50 18.40
C LEU A 707 1.19 23.63 17.88
N GLN A 708 1.92 24.71 18.19
CA GLN A 708 3.32 24.84 17.76
C GLN A 708 4.22 23.69 18.25
N LEU A 709 4.04 23.22 19.49
CA LEU A 709 4.77 22.06 20.02
C LEU A 709 4.44 20.78 19.23
N LEU A 710 3.15 20.48 19.04
CA LEU A 710 2.70 19.31 18.29
C LEU A 710 3.14 19.38 16.81
N ARG A 711 3.26 20.58 16.23
CA ARG A 711 3.80 20.78 14.88
C ARG A 711 5.25 20.35 14.81
N HIS A 712 6.09 20.73 15.76
CA HIS A 712 7.50 20.30 15.78
C HIS A 712 7.66 18.80 16.05
N GLU A 713 6.80 18.19 16.90
CA GLU A 713 6.75 16.74 17.02
C GLU A 713 6.35 16.05 15.70
N LYS A 714 5.36 16.60 14.99
CA LYS A 714 4.94 16.10 13.66
C LYS A 714 6.07 16.24 12.64
N GLU A 715 6.75 17.39 12.56
CA GLU A 715 7.88 17.60 11.63
C GLU A 715 9.02 16.60 11.87
N ALA A 716 9.34 16.31 13.14
CA ALA A 716 10.31 15.28 13.50
C ALA A 716 9.83 13.87 13.11
N LEU A 717 8.54 13.58 13.26
CA LEU A 717 7.93 12.32 12.86
C LEU A 717 7.84 12.17 11.33
N ASP A 718 7.54 13.23 10.57
CA ASP A 718 7.50 13.23 9.11
C ASP A 718 8.87 12.79 8.53
N VAL A 719 9.97 13.28 9.11
CA VAL A 719 11.33 12.81 8.78
C VAL A 719 11.49 11.32 9.08
N GLN A 720 11.06 10.85 10.26
CA GLN A 720 11.11 9.41 10.60
C GLN A 720 10.25 8.56 9.66
N MET A 721 9.08 9.04 9.23
CA MET A 721 8.21 8.34 8.27
C MET A 721 8.87 8.23 6.91
N LYS A 722 9.54 9.28 6.42
CA LYS A 722 10.31 9.20 5.16
C LYS A 722 11.49 8.23 5.24
N LEU A 723 12.16 8.15 6.39
CA LEU A 723 13.22 7.16 6.61
C LEU A 723 12.67 5.73 6.70
N ALA A 724 11.49 5.55 7.29
CA ALA A 724 10.80 4.26 7.33
C ALA A 724 10.29 3.84 5.94
N ASP A 725 9.75 4.77 5.13
CA ASP A 725 9.37 4.55 3.73
C ASP A 725 10.58 4.11 2.90
N LEU A 726 11.74 4.77 3.05
CA LEU A 726 13.00 4.39 2.37
C LEU A 726 13.53 3.03 2.83
N ARG A 727 13.44 2.72 4.13
CA ARG A 727 13.81 1.40 4.66
C ARG A 727 12.88 0.32 4.16
N HIS A 728 11.58 0.60 4.01
CA HIS A 728 10.59 -0.30 3.43
C HIS A 728 10.93 -0.65 1.97
N ILE A 729 11.26 0.35 1.15
CA ILE A 729 11.76 0.15 -0.22
C ILE A 729 13.01 -0.74 -0.23
N THR A 730 13.96 -0.50 0.68
CA THR A 730 15.19 -1.32 0.80
C THR A 730 14.85 -2.78 1.15
N LEU A 731 14.00 -3.01 2.16
CA LEU A 731 13.54 -4.35 2.55
C LEU A 731 12.77 -5.05 1.41
N TYR A 732 12.04 -4.29 0.61
CA TYR A 732 11.31 -4.81 -0.55
C TYR A 732 12.25 -5.22 -1.69
N GLN A 733 13.31 -4.46 -1.96
CA GLN A 733 14.36 -4.83 -2.91
C GLN A 733 15.11 -6.10 -2.45
N GLU A 734 15.51 -6.15 -1.18
CA GLU A 734 16.09 -7.36 -0.56
C GLU A 734 15.15 -8.58 -0.69
N LEU A 735 13.84 -8.39 -0.49
CA LEU A 735 12.84 -9.45 -0.62
C LEU A 735 12.63 -9.90 -2.08
N LEU A 736 12.66 -8.99 -3.06
CA LEU A 736 12.61 -9.35 -4.48
C LEU A 736 13.82 -10.19 -4.85
N LEU A 737 15.02 -9.74 -4.48
CA LEU A 737 16.26 -10.47 -4.73
C LEU A 737 16.23 -11.88 -4.12
N LEU A 738 15.82 -12.02 -2.85
CA LEU A 738 15.75 -13.32 -2.19
C LEU A 738 14.74 -14.29 -2.84
N LYS A 739 13.65 -13.80 -3.46
CA LYS A 739 12.70 -14.67 -4.19
C LYS A 739 13.33 -15.33 -5.42
N ASP A 740 14.28 -14.67 -6.08
CA ASP A 740 15.01 -15.24 -7.21
C ASP A 740 16.00 -16.34 -6.77
N PHE A 741 16.45 -16.29 -5.51
CA PHE A 741 17.27 -17.32 -4.87
C PHE A 741 16.46 -18.46 -4.25
N GLU A 742 15.24 -18.20 -3.75
CA GLU A 742 14.36 -19.14 -3.01
C GLU A 742 14.24 -20.54 -3.65
N LYS A 743 14.11 -20.62 -4.98
CA LYS A 743 14.03 -21.92 -5.70
C LYS A 743 15.34 -22.71 -5.68
N ARG A 744 16.47 -22.03 -5.82
CA ARG A 744 17.81 -22.66 -5.77
C ARG A 744 18.16 -23.05 -4.34
N GLU A 745 17.85 -22.18 -3.38
CA GLU A 745 18.03 -22.39 -1.95
C GLU A 745 17.28 -23.63 -1.47
N ASN A 746 15.98 -23.74 -1.76
CA ASN A 746 15.18 -24.91 -1.39
C ASN A 746 15.75 -26.20 -2.02
N SER A 747 16.16 -26.17 -3.30
CA SER A 747 16.75 -27.35 -3.95
C SER A 747 18.10 -27.78 -3.34
N LEU A 748 18.89 -26.86 -2.79
CA LEU A 748 20.13 -27.18 -2.08
C LEU A 748 19.84 -27.69 -0.67
N GLN A 749 18.87 -27.10 0.02
CA GLN A 749 18.42 -27.54 1.35
C GLN A 749 17.77 -28.93 1.32
N ASP A 750 17.00 -29.24 0.28
CA ASP A 750 16.44 -30.57 0.03
C ASP A 750 17.55 -31.60 -0.22
N ARG A 751 18.60 -31.24 -0.99
CA ARG A 751 19.80 -32.09 -1.18
C ARG A 751 20.52 -32.34 0.13
N LEU A 752 20.75 -31.30 0.94
CA LEU A 752 21.45 -31.42 2.23
C LEU A 752 20.65 -32.28 3.22
N SER A 753 19.35 -32.00 3.38
CA SER A 753 18.49 -32.76 4.28
C SER A 753 18.34 -34.23 3.87
N ALA A 754 18.29 -34.53 2.55
CA ALA A 754 18.34 -35.90 2.06
C ALA A 754 19.67 -36.60 2.45
N ARG A 755 20.82 -35.93 2.33
CA ARG A 755 22.11 -36.51 2.76
C ARG A 755 22.21 -36.70 4.28
N MET A 756 21.67 -35.78 5.09
CA MET A 756 21.59 -35.97 6.55
C MET A 756 20.68 -37.15 6.94
N GLN A 757 19.57 -37.34 6.21
CA GLN A 757 18.69 -38.51 6.40
C GLN A 757 19.36 -39.82 5.96
N GLU A 758 20.17 -39.82 4.89
CA GLU A 758 20.97 -40.98 4.49
C GLU A 758 22.06 -41.30 5.52
N GLU A 759 22.78 -40.29 6.03
CA GLU A 759 23.83 -40.47 7.04
C GLU A 759 23.25 -41.07 8.32
N SER A 760 22.21 -40.46 8.89
CA SER A 760 21.55 -40.95 10.11
C SER A 760 20.98 -42.36 9.95
N GLN A 761 20.45 -42.72 8.77
CA GLN A 761 20.04 -44.10 8.47
C GLN A 761 21.21 -45.09 8.38
N ILE A 762 22.39 -44.66 7.89
CA ILE A 762 23.58 -45.52 7.81
C ILE A 762 24.20 -45.67 9.20
N LEU A 763 24.31 -44.58 9.98
CA LEU A 763 24.79 -44.59 11.36
C LEU A 763 23.92 -45.51 12.23
N ALA A 764 22.60 -45.40 12.17
CA ALA A 764 21.70 -46.29 12.92
C ALA A 764 21.91 -47.77 12.55
N LYS A 765 22.00 -48.09 11.26
CA LYS A 765 22.28 -49.47 10.77
C LYS A 765 23.67 -49.96 11.19
N TRP A 766 24.67 -49.07 11.22
CA TRP A 766 26.03 -49.39 11.64
C TRP A 766 26.09 -49.65 13.15
N GLU A 767 25.44 -48.82 13.97
CA GLU A 767 25.33 -49.04 15.41
C GLU A 767 24.61 -50.34 15.73
N ASP A 768 23.51 -50.65 15.04
CA ASP A 768 22.77 -51.90 15.26
C ASP A 768 23.57 -53.14 14.80
N CYS A 769 24.31 -53.04 13.69
CA CYS A 769 25.28 -54.06 13.28
C CYS A 769 26.34 -54.28 14.38
N ARG A 770 26.90 -53.20 14.91
CA ARG A 770 27.93 -53.23 15.96
C ARG A 770 27.39 -53.85 17.25
N ARG A 771 26.20 -53.45 17.71
CA ARG A 771 25.53 -54.05 18.89
C ARG A 771 25.32 -55.55 18.72
N GLN A 772 24.90 -56.01 17.53
CA GLN A 772 24.73 -57.44 17.24
C GLN A 772 26.06 -58.19 17.24
N LEU A 773 27.11 -57.60 16.68
CA LEU A 773 28.47 -58.14 16.69
C LEU A 773 29.03 -58.26 18.11
N GLU A 774 28.93 -57.21 18.93
CA GLU A 774 29.33 -57.21 20.34
C GLU A 774 28.57 -58.28 21.15
N PHE A 775 27.25 -58.36 21.00
CA PHE A 775 26.42 -59.39 21.66
C PHE A 775 26.84 -60.81 21.25
N LYS A 776 27.10 -61.03 19.96
CA LYS A 776 27.57 -62.32 19.44
C LYS A 776 28.96 -62.67 19.98
N GLN A 777 29.90 -61.73 19.99
CA GLN A 777 31.23 -61.91 20.59
C GLN A 777 31.15 -62.26 22.08
N GLN A 778 30.32 -61.55 22.85
CA GLN A 778 30.08 -61.86 24.27
C GLN A 778 29.50 -63.26 24.46
N SER A 779 28.54 -63.69 23.62
CA SER A 779 27.99 -65.04 23.65
C SER A 779 29.03 -66.13 23.34
N MET A 780 29.96 -65.89 22.41
CA MET A 780 31.08 -66.80 22.12
C MET A 780 32.04 -66.89 23.31
N VAL A 781 32.40 -65.76 23.93
CA VAL A 781 33.27 -65.73 25.12
C VAL A 781 32.60 -66.45 26.29
N PHE A 782 31.30 -66.28 26.49
CA PHE A 782 30.53 -67.02 27.50
C PHE A 782 30.56 -68.54 27.25
N LYS A 783 30.29 -68.98 26.02
CA LYS A 783 30.35 -70.41 25.64
C LYS A 783 31.76 -71.01 25.79
N LYS A 784 32.82 -70.24 25.45
CA LYS A 784 34.22 -70.63 25.69
C LYS A 784 34.54 -70.73 27.18
N LYS A 785 34.10 -69.77 28.02
CA LYS A 785 34.27 -69.83 29.48
C LYS A 785 33.54 -71.03 30.10
N VAL A 786 32.34 -71.37 29.64
CA VAL A 786 31.60 -72.57 30.08
C VAL A 786 32.29 -73.88 29.67
N LYS A 787 32.99 -73.93 28.51
CA LYS A 787 33.88 -75.05 28.18
C LYS A 787 35.08 -75.15 29.14
N HIS A 788 35.63 -74.02 29.60
CA HIS A 788 36.77 -73.98 30.53
C HIS A 788 36.40 -74.28 31.99
N THR A 789 35.28 -73.76 32.52
CA THR A 789 34.89 -74.03 33.92
C THR A 789 34.51 -75.48 34.15
N LYS A 790 33.84 -76.13 33.19
CA LYS A 790 33.65 -77.60 33.17
C LYS A 790 34.96 -78.40 33.11
N LYS A 791 36.07 -77.77 32.76
CA LYS A 791 37.43 -78.35 32.77
C LYS A 791 38.17 -78.09 34.09
N TRP A 792 37.73 -77.12 34.89
CA TRP A 792 38.34 -76.73 36.18
C TRP A 792 37.67 -77.34 37.41
N GLU A 793 36.45 -77.91 37.32
CA GLU A 793 35.90 -78.76 38.39
C GLU A 793 36.64 -80.12 38.54
N LYS A 794 37.78 -80.30 37.85
CA LYS A 794 38.55 -81.54 37.83
C LYS A 794 40.07 -81.31 37.73
N ASP A 795 40.61 -80.41 38.55
CA ASP A 795 41.89 -80.57 39.25
C ASP A 795 42.02 -79.47 40.31
N GLY A 796 42.77 -79.72 41.40
CA GLY A 796 42.78 -78.85 42.57
C GLY A 796 44.17 -78.50 43.13
N ASN A 797 44.19 -77.32 43.76
CA ASN A 797 45.17 -76.78 44.71
C ASN A 797 46.38 -75.95 44.19
N GLU A 798 46.82 -75.06 45.10
CA GLU A 798 48.11 -74.33 45.19
C GLU A 798 48.36 -73.07 44.31
N GLU A 799 48.01 -71.92 44.92
CA GLU A 799 48.91 -70.84 45.40
C GLU A 799 49.67 -69.83 44.49
N GLU A 800 49.84 -68.64 45.08
CA GLU A 800 50.74 -67.48 44.81
C GLU A 800 50.58 -66.55 43.58
N GLN A 801 49.93 -65.41 43.86
CA GLN A 801 50.43 -64.00 43.83
C GLN A 801 51.28 -63.38 42.69
N GLU A 802 51.00 -62.08 42.50
CA GLU A 802 51.83 -60.97 41.95
C GLU A 802 51.83 -60.66 40.44
N ASP A 803 51.22 -59.50 40.16
CA ASP A 803 51.68 -58.36 39.34
C ASP A 803 52.18 -58.56 37.88
N SER A 804 51.43 -58.00 36.92
CA SER A 804 51.83 -56.76 36.21
C SER A 804 50.84 -56.42 35.09
N ASP A 805 50.04 -55.35 35.27
CA ASP A 805 49.18 -54.80 34.20
C ASP A 805 50.00 -53.85 33.29
N GLU A 806 50.67 -54.40 32.26
CA GLU A 806 51.13 -53.64 31.09
C GLU A 806 50.30 -54.02 29.85
N HIS A 807 49.13 -53.42 29.71
CA HIS A 807 48.34 -53.48 28.48
C HIS A 807 48.85 -52.43 27.48
N SER A 808 49.85 -52.82 26.69
CA SER A 808 50.16 -52.18 25.41
C SER A 808 49.31 -52.84 24.32
N ASP A 809 48.27 -52.15 23.84
CA ASP A 809 47.45 -52.62 22.72
C ASP A 809 48.24 -52.56 21.40
N GLU A 810 48.95 -53.64 21.08
CA GLU A 810 49.39 -53.91 19.71
C GLU A 810 48.32 -54.74 18.98
N GLU A 811 47.80 -54.19 17.88
CA GLU A 811 46.81 -54.80 17.01
C GLU A 811 47.29 -56.16 16.48
N SER A 812 46.71 -57.25 16.99
CA SER A 812 47.02 -58.60 16.50
C SER A 812 46.32 -58.84 15.16
N ASP A 813 47.08 -58.64 14.09
CA ASP A 813 46.68 -59.01 12.73
C ASP A 813 46.48 -60.53 12.64
N TRP A 814 45.30 -60.96 12.18
CA TRP A 814 44.95 -62.38 12.04
C TRP A 814 45.30 -62.87 10.62
N ASP A 815 46.59 -62.78 10.28
CA ASP A 815 47.13 -63.52 9.15
C ASP A 815 47.23 -65.00 9.55
N GLU A 816 46.17 -65.74 9.19
CA GLU A 816 46.08 -67.19 9.29
C GLU A 816 47.05 -67.83 8.29
N MET A 817 48.33 -67.88 8.67
CA MET A 817 49.30 -68.81 8.08
C MET A 817 48.79 -70.24 8.33
N GLU A 818 48.10 -70.78 7.33
CA GLU A 818 47.78 -72.20 7.21
C GLU A 818 49.11 -72.98 7.13
N SER A 819 49.67 -73.28 8.29
CA SER A 819 50.87 -74.12 8.41
C SER A 819 50.47 -75.55 8.13
N ASP A 820 50.65 -75.94 6.87
CA ASP A 820 50.48 -77.30 6.34
C ASP A 820 51.55 -78.24 6.95
N GLU A 821 51.39 -78.55 8.24
CA GLU A 821 52.15 -79.61 8.90
C GLU A 821 51.51 -80.96 8.59
N GLU A 822 51.87 -81.50 7.41
CA GLU A 822 51.88 -82.95 7.19
C GLU A 822 52.80 -83.62 8.24
N SER A 823 52.26 -83.95 9.41
CA SER A 823 52.94 -84.74 10.44
C SER A 823 52.18 -86.03 10.75
N GLU A 824 52.49 -87.05 9.95
CA GLU A 824 52.44 -88.49 10.25
C GLU A 824 51.33 -89.07 11.15
N SER A 825 50.43 -89.81 10.50
CA SER A 825 50.11 -91.19 10.91
C SER A 825 49.53 -91.42 12.32
N GLY A 826 48.56 -90.61 12.74
CA GLY A 826 47.51 -91.09 13.64
C GLY A 826 46.55 -92.02 12.87
N CYS A 827 46.73 -93.35 12.96
CA CYS A 827 45.77 -94.29 12.39
C CYS A 827 44.35 -93.97 12.90
N PRO A 828 43.29 -94.05 12.06
CA PRO A 828 41.92 -94.03 12.55
C PRO A 828 41.75 -95.19 13.54
N LEU A 829 41.67 -94.86 14.83
CA LEU A 829 41.26 -95.83 15.84
C LEU A 829 39.81 -96.17 15.52
N ASP A 830 39.58 -97.45 15.25
CA ASP A 830 38.24 -97.97 14.98
C ASP A 830 37.42 -97.85 16.27
N ASP A 831 36.60 -96.80 16.35
CA ASP A 831 35.73 -96.49 17.48
C ASP A 831 34.69 -97.63 17.75
N SER A 832 34.64 -98.69 16.91
CA SER A 832 33.86 -99.90 17.17
C SER A 832 34.56 -100.97 18.04
N VAL A 833 35.84 -100.79 18.41
CA VAL A 833 36.61 -101.77 19.20
C VAL A 833 37.05 -101.20 20.56
N CYS A 834 36.39 -101.66 21.63
CA CYS A 834 36.78 -101.33 23.01
C CYS A 834 38.14 -101.97 23.37
N PRO A 835 39.12 -101.21 23.92
CA PRO A 835 40.43 -101.74 24.29
C PRO A 835 40.36 -102.85 25.36
N PRO A 836 41.22 -103.87 25.31
CA PRO A 836 41.29 -104.88 26.36
C PRO A 836 41.65 -104.22 27.71
N TYR A 837 40.92 -104.59 28.76
CA TYR A 837 40.94 -103.98 30.11
C TYR A 837 40.27 -102.60 30.25
N CYS A 838 39.52 -102.11 29.24
CA CYS A 838 38.64 -100.95 29.39
C CYS A 838 37.20 -101.37 29.76
N ASP A 839 36.52 -100.55 30.56
CA ASP A 839 35.12 -100.77 30.97
C ASP A 839 34.17 -100.29 29.84
N PRO A 840 33.27 -101.13 29.29
CA PRO A 840 32.46 -100.77 28.12
C PRO A 840 31.63 -99.49 28.29
N GLU A 841 31.05 -99.26 29.47
CA GLU A 841 30.28 -98.04 29.75
C GLU A 841 31.17 -96.79 29.69
N LEU A 842 32.43 -96.90 30.15
CA LEU A 842 33.38 -95.78 30.12
C LEU A 842 33.77 -95.44 28.67
N PHE A 843 33.98 -96.45 27.83
CA PHE A 843 34.32 -96.30 26.41
C PHE A 843 33.18 -95.63 25.63
N GLU A 844 31.95 -96.11 25.77
CA GLU A 844 30.78 -95.52 25.11
C GLU A 844 30.54 -94.08 25.57
N ASN A 845 30.72 -93.77 26.86
CA ASN A 845 30.69 -92.40 27.37
C ASN A 845 31.79 -91.52 26.74
N THR A 846 33.03 -92.02 26.54
CA THR A 846 34.06 -91.22 25.83
C THR A 846 33.72 -90.96 24.36
N LEU A 847 33.07 -91.90 23.66
CA LEU A 847 32.61 -91.69 22.29
C LEU A 847 31.49 -90.65 22.22
N GLN A 848 30.50 -90.73 23.12
CA GLN A 848 29.45 -89.71 23.25
C GLN A 848 30.03 -88.33 23.59
N MET A 849 31.02 -88.25 24.47
CA MET A 849 31.71 -87.00 24.79
C MET A 849 32.57 -86.47 23.63
N ARG A 850 33.12 -87.34 22.76
CA ARG A 850 33.84 -86.95 21.54
C ARG A 850 32.87 -86.42 20.48
N LEU A 851 31.73 -87.07 20.26
CA LEU A 851 30.67 -86.58 19.37
C LEU A 851 30.12 -85.24 19.87
N TRP A 852 29.76 -85.14 21.15
CA TRP A 852 29.31 -83.88 21.77
C TRP A 852 30.37 -82.77 21.70
N LYS A 853 31.65 -83.10 21.76
CA LYS A 853 32.75 -82.14 21.53
C LYS A 853 32.74 -81.64 20.08
N LEU A 854 32.58 -82.53 19.09
CA LEU A 854 32.50 -82.17 17.67
C LEU A 854 31.27 -81.30 17.37
N ASP A 855 30.09 -81.66 17.86
CA ASP A 855 28.87 -80.83 17.76
C ASP A 855 29.11 -79.41 18.33
N LEU A 856 29.79 -79.33 19.49
CA LEU A 856 30.17 -78.06 20.12
C LEU A 856 31.35 -77.35 19.44
N GLU A 857 32.05 -77.97 18.50
CA GLU A 857 33.09 -77.33 17.68
C GLU A 857 32.49 -76.82 16.37
N GLU A 858 31.57 -77.56 15.76
CA GLU A 858 30.74 -77.12 14.64
C GLU A 858 29.90 -75.89 15.01
N LEU A 859 29.17 -75.92 16.14
CA LEU A 859 28.40 -74.75 16.62
C LEU A 859 29.27 -73.51 16.88
N ILE A 860 30.53 -73.68 17.32
CA ILE A 860 31.47 -72.54 17.47
C ILE A 860 31.97 -72.06 16.11
N ALA A 861 32.19 -72.95 15.14
CA ALA A 861 32.57 -72.58 13.79
C ALA A 861 31.44 -71.84 13.04
N GLU A 862 30.19 -72.24 13.24
CA GLU A 862 29.00 -71.52 12.74
C GLU A 862 28.87 -70.13 13.37
N GLU A 863 29.05 -70.00 14.68
CA GLU A 863 29.00 -68.69 15.35
C GLU A 863 30.16 -67.78 14.98
N LYS A 864 31.38 -68.32 14.77
CA LYS A 864 32.50 -67.58 14.18
C LYS A 864 32.12 -67.03 12.80
N LYS A 865 31.67 -67.89 11.88
CA LYS A 865 31.21 -67.49 10.53
C LYS A 865 30.14 -66.39 10.58
N SER A 866 29.20 -66.48 11.54
CA SER A 866 28.20 -65.44 11.78
C SER A 866 28.79 -64.12 12.29
N CYS A 867 29.84 -64.15 13.12
CA CYS A 867 30.53 -62.95 13.58
C CYS A 867 31.36 -62.32 12.46
N ASP A 868 32.03 -63.12 11.63
CA ASP A 868 32.84 -62.64 10.51
C ASP A 868 31.97 -62.04 9.40
N ALA A 869 30.74 -62.57 9.21
CA ALA A 869 29.73 -61.96 8.36
C ALA A 869 29.30 -60.58 8.88
N LEU A 870 28.92 -60.48 10.16
CA LEU A 870 28.57 -59.20 10.81
C LEU A 870 29.74 -58.20 10.77
N ARG A 871 30.99 -58.65 10.97
CA ARG A 871 32.18 -57.79 10.88
C ARG A 871 32.31 -57.17 9.48
N LYS A 872 32.19 -57.99 8.44
CA LYS A 872 32.21 -57.54 7.03
C LYS A 872 31.05 -56.60 6.69
N GLU A 873 29.86 -56.80 7.28
CA GLU A 873 28.72 -55.89 7.13
C GLU A 873 28.97 -54.53 7.82
N CYS A 874 29.49 -54.54 9.04
CA CYS A 874 29.82 -53.31 9.79
C CYS A 874 30.95 -52.54 9.09
N ASP A 875 31.99 -53.21 8.56
CA ASP A 875 33.05 -52.60 7.75
C ASP A 875 32.52 -52.00 6.43
N ALA A 876 31.57 -52.67 5.78
CA ALA A 876 30.91 -52.17 4.58
C ALA A 876 30.01 -50.96 4.87
N LEU A 877 29.36 -50.92 6.04
CA LEU A 877 28.58 -49.78 6.50
C LEU A 877 29.48 -48.59 6.87
N ALA A 878 30.59 -48.80 7.58
CA ALA A 878 31.58 -47.75 7.90
C ALA A 878 32.21 -47.12 6.63
N LYS A 879 32.43 -47.92 5.57
CA LYS A 879 32.88 -47.42 4.27
C LYS A 879 31.80 -46.57 3.59
N LYS A 880 30.52 -46.95 3.69
CA LYS A 880 29.38 -46.17 3.16
C LYS A 880 29.18 -44.87 3.94
N GLU A 881 29.30 -44.90 5.27
CA GLU A 881 29.24 -43.74 6.15
C GLU A 881 30.27 -42.68 5.72
N LYS A 882 31.55 -43.06 5.58
CA LYS A 882 32.61 -42.16 5.11
C LYS A 882 32.33 -41.55 3.72
N ILE A 883 31.73 -42.32 2.81
CA ILE A 883 31.31 -41.81 1.49
C ILE A 883 30.18 -40.79 1.65
N VAL A 884 29.15 -41.10 2.45
CA VAL A 884 28.02 -40.18 2.67
C VAL A 884 28.47 -38.91 3.40
N GLN A 885 29.31 -39.00 4.42
CA GLN A 885 29.98 -37.86 5.09
C GLN A 885 30.74 -36.98 4.10
N SER A 886 31.49 -37.57 3.16
CA SER A 886 32.17 -36.79 2.12
C SER A 886 31.19 -36.09 1.17
N SER A 887 30.05 -36.72 0.87
CA SER A 887 28.98 -36.13 0.03
C SER A 887 28.15 -35.07 0.76
N LEU A 888 28.01 -35.20 2.08
CA LEU A 888 27.36 -34.25 2.98
C LEU A 888 28.21 -32.99 3.09
N LYS A 889 29.52 -33.13 3.38
CA LYS A 889 30.48 -32.00 3.36
C LYS A 889 30.53 -31.28 2.02
N ALA A 890 30.37 -32.00 0.91
CA ALA A 890 30.24 -31.39 -0.41
C ALA A 890 28.92 -30.61 -0.58
N ALA A 891 27.80 -31.13 -0.06
CA ALA A 891 26.51 -30.43 -0.09
C ALA A 891 26.46 -29.21 0.85
N GLU A 892 27.13 -29.26 2.00
CA GLU A 892 27.35 -28.12 2.89
C GLU A 892 28.19 -27.04 2.19
N GLY A 893 29.29 -27.42 1.54
CA GLY A 893 30.13 -26.51 0.76
C GLY A 893 29.40 -25.86 -0.42
N ASP A 894 28.56 -26.61 -1.15
CA ASP A 894 27.66 -26.08 -2.18
C ASP A 894 26.74 -24.98 -1.60
N LEU A 895 26.17 -25.22 -0.41
CA LEU A 895 25.27 -24.29 0.27
C LEU A 895 26.01 -23.04 0.80
N GLU A 896 27.21 -23.19 1.37
CA GLU A 896 28.03 -22.05 1.81
C GLU A 896 28.46 -21.14 0.64
N LEU A 897 28.82 -21.74 -0.51
CA LEU A 897 29.14 -20.99 -1.72
C LEU A 897 27.93 -20.20 -2.24
N PHE A 898 26.74 -20.81 -2.17
CA PHE A 898 25.47 -20.17 -2.53
C PHE A 898 25.07 -19.06 -1.55
N ASP A 899 25.20 -19.26 -0.24
CA ASP A 899 24.97 -18.22 0.77
C ASP A 899 25.93 -17.03 0.58
N ARG A 900 27.16 -17.28 0.11
CA ARG A 900 28.11 -16.22 -0.25
C ARG A 900 27.70 -15.47 -1.52
N GLU A 901 27.21 -16.14 -2.56
CA GLU A 901 26.63 -15.50 -3.77
C GLU A 901 25.45 -14.59 -3.36
N LYS A 902 24.53 -15.13 -2.54
CA LYS A 902 23.37 -14.42 -1.98
C LYS A 902 23.78 -13.19 -1.17
N GLN A 903 24.78 -13.31 -0.29
CA GLN A 903 25.28 -12.20 0.52
C GLN A 903 26.01 -11.13 -0.32
N GLN A 904 26.78 -11.52 -1.35
CA GLN A 904 27.40 -10.59 -2.28
C GLN A 904 26.34 -9.75 -3.00
N LYS A 905 25.30 -10.40 -3.53
CA LYS A 905 24.19 -9.73 -4.21
C LYS A 905 23.37 -8.83 -3.28
N LEU A 906 23.19 -9.21 -2.02
CA LEU A 906 22.58 -8.33 -1.00
C LEU A 906 23.44 -7.11 -0.65
N ASN A 907 24.78 -7.23 -0.70
CA ASN A 907 25.69 -6.10 -0.47
C ASN A 907 25.79 -5.13 -1.66
N GLU A 908 25.27 -5.49 -2.84
CA GLU A 908 25.17 -4.61 -4.02
C GLU A 908 23.95 -3.67 -3.96
N LEU A 909 23.07 -3.82 -2.97
CA LEU A 909 21.88 -2.97 -2.81
C LEU A 909 22.22 -1.66 -2.11
N ASP A 910 21.77 -0.55 -2.68
CA ASP A 910 21.93 0.79 -2.10
C ASP A 910 21.11 0.95 -0.81
N VAL A 911 21.75 1.44 0.25
CA VAL A 911 21.10 1.71 1.54
C VAL A 911 21.21 3.18 1.87
N VAL A 912 20.07 3.84 2.07
CA VAL A 912 20.03 5.26 2.44
C VAL A 912 20.28 5.42 3.94
N VAL A 913 21.31 6.20 4.30
CA VAL A 913 21.64 6.53 5.70
C VAL A 913 21.49 8.04 5.91
N PRO A 914 20.59 8.51 6.79
CA PRO A 914 20.48 9.92 7.13
C PRO A 914 21.63 10.35 8.04
N LEU A 915 22.37 11.37 7.62
CA LEU A 915 23.39 12.02 8.43
C LEU A 915 22.99 13.47 8.69
N ARG A 916 23.06 13.90 9.95
CA ARG A 916 22.99 15.33 10.30
C ARG A 916 24.33 15.96 9.91
N LEU A 917 24.32 17.22 9.47
CA LEU A 917 25.54 17.93 9.01
C LEU A 917 26.69 17.89 10.04
N HIS A 918 26.40 17.93 11.34
CA HIS A 918 27.42 17.86 12.40
C HIS A 918 28.05 16.46 12.58
N GLN A 919 27.52 15.41 11.96
CA GLN A 919 28.04 14.05 12.01
C GLN A 919 29.06 13.77 10.89
N ILE A 920 29.23 14.70 9.95
CA ILE A 920 30.15 14.54 8.82
C ILE A 920 31.50 15.15 9.18
N GLU A 921 32.42 14.30 9.64
CA GLU A 921 33.81 14.68 9.94
C GLU A 921 34.71 14.71 8.68
N PHE A 922 34.21 14.20 7.55
CA PHE A 922 34.93 14.17 6.27
C PHE A 922 34.87 15.53 5.56
N LEU A 923 35.86 16.39 5.83
CA LEU A 923 36.00 17.71 5.23
C LEU A 923 37.29 17.81 4.40
N THR A 924 37.17 18.03 3.10
CA THR A 924 38.33 18.29 2.24
C THR A 924 38.60 19.79 2.21
N ASN A 925 39.77 20.23 2.68
CA ASN A 925 40.12 21.65 2.80
C ASN A 925 39.13 22.52 3.61
N GLY A 926 38.41 21.91 4.57
CA GLY A 926 37.44 22.60 5.42
C GLY A 926 36.08 22.86 4.77
N VAL A 927 35.83 22.34 3.56
CA VAL A 927 34.54 22.39 2.87
C VAL A 927 33.97 20.99 2.74
N LEU A 928 32.64 20.85 2.84
CA LEU A 928 31.95 19.60 2.59
C LEU A 928 31.99 19.29 1.08
N PRO A 929 32.55 18.14 0.64
CA PRO A 929 32.52 17.74 -0.75
C PRO A 929 31.09 17.53 -1.27
N SER A 930 30.85 17.84 -2.55
CA SER A 930 29.55 17.59 -3.21
C SER A 930 29.31 16.11 -3.55
N ASP A 931 30.38 15.31 -3.57
CA ASP A 931 30.32 13.85 -3.68
C ASP A 931 31.06 13.23 -2.49
N LEU A 932 30.45 12.22 -1.89
CA LEU A 932 30.91 11.50 -0.71
C LEU A 932 31.21 10.02 -1.01
N SER A 933 31.29 9.65 -2.29
CA SER A 933 31.63 8.31 -2.78
C SER A 933 32.93 7.71 -2.19
N ASP A 934 33.95 8.54 -1.99
CA ASP A 934 35.22 8.14 -1.35
C ASP A 934 35.18 8.09 0.20
N SER A 935 34.04 8.41 0.82
CA SER A 935 33.91 8.50 2.29
C SER A 935 33.37 7.21 2.92
N LEU A 936 33.81 6.91 4.15
CA LEU A 936 33.40 5.71 4.89
C LEU A 936 32.49 6.10 6.06
N VAL A 937 31.25 5.60 6.07
CA VAL A 937 30.33 5.77 7.18
C VAL A 937 30.62 4.72 8.27
N LEU A 938 30.91 5.18 9.48
CA LEU A 938 31.17 4.34 10.66
C LEU A 938 30.24 4.72 11.81
N ASN A 939 29.73 3.72 12.53
CA ASN A 939 29.01 3.94 13.78
C ASN A 939 30.00 4.45 14.85
N THR A 940 29.71 5.59 15.48
CA THR A 940 30.59 6.20 16.51
C THR A 940 30.92 5.23 17.66
N LYS A 941 29.97 4.38 18.07
CA LYS A 941 30.19 3.34 19.10
C LYS A 941 31.24 2.32 18.63
N THR A 942 31.18 1.88 17.36
CA THR A 942 32.15 0.91 16.82
C THR A 942 33.51 1.54 16.59
N LEU A 943 33.58 2.81 16.15
CA LEU A 943 34.83 3.56 16.03
C LEU A 943 35.54 3.70 17.39
N LEU A 944 34.81 4.07 18.45
CA LEU A 944 35.37 4.15 19.81
C LEU A 944 35.86 2.78 20.31
N SER A 945 35.05 1.73 20.12
CA SER A 945 35.43 0.35 20.47
C SER A 945 36.69 -0.11 19.72
N LEU A 946 36.81 0.20 18.43
CA LEU A 946 38.01 -0.08 17.63
C LEU A 946 39.23 0.72 18.11
N GLN A 947 39.07 2.00 18.44
CA GLN A 947 40.15 2.80 19.02
C GLN A 947 40.64 2.23 20.37
N ASP A 948 39.72 1.82 21.25
CA ASP A 948 40.06 1.17 22.52
C ASP A 948 40.66 -0.22 22.32
N ARG A 949 40.20 -0.99 21.33
CA ARG A 949 40.81 -2.27 20.96
C ARG A 949 42.24 -2.07 20.43
N ILE A 950 42.51 -1.03 19.63
CA ILE A 950 43.86 -0.67 19.20
C ILE A 950 44.74 -0.30 20.41
N ARG A 951 44.21 0.44 21.39
CA ARG A 951 44.93 0.74 22.65
C ARG A 951 45.23 -0.54 23.46
N GLN A 952 44.27 -1.46 23.58
CA GLN A 952 44.44 -2.76 24.24
C GLN A 952 45.47 -3.64 23.53
N LEU A 953 45.42 -3.73 22.20
CA LEU A 953 46.36 -4.52 21.39
C LEU A 953 47.78 -3.95 21.47
N ARG A 954 47.94 -2.62 21.44
CA ARG A 954 49.24 -1.98 21.71
C ARG A 954 49.77 -2.32 23.10
N ARG A 955 48.93 -2.27 24.15
CA ARG A 955 49.32 -2.70 25.51
C ARG A 955 49.72 -4.18 25.57
N ARG A 956 48.97 -5.09 24.93
CA ARG A 956 49.31 -6.53 24.85
C ARG A 956 50.58 -6.81 24.05
N SER A 957 50.86 -6.03 23.01
CA SER A 957 52.10 -6.12 22.23
C SER A 957 53.30 -5.67 23.06
N LEU A 958 53.17 -4.58 23.83
CA LEU A 958 54.19 -4.11 24.77
C LEU A 958 54.51 -5.14 25.87
N THR A 959 53.50 -5.79 26.46
CA THR A 959 53.74 -6.82 27.49
C THR A 959 54.36 -8.11 26.93
N ARG A 960 53.99 -8.53 25.70
CA ARG A 960 54.70 -9.61 24.97
C ARG A 960 56.15 -9.22 24.59
N GLY A 961 56.40 -7.95 24.28
CA GLY A 961 57.75 -7.44 24.05
C GLY A 961 58.64 -7.54 25.29
N SER A 962 58.10 -7.30 26.48
CA SER A 962 58.86 -7.39 27.73
C SER A 962 59.21 -8.82 28.19
N SER A 963 58.51 -9.86 27.72
CA SER A 963 58.78 -11.25 28.14
C SER A 963 59.80 -12.00 27.28
N THR A 964 60.20 -11.44 26.13
CA THR A 964 61.17 -12.07 25.21
C THR A 964 62.62 -11.63 25.44
N GLY A 965 62.86 -10.68 26.35
CA GLY A 965 64.20 -10.21 26.74
C GLY A 965 64.85 -11.02 27.86
N ARG A 966 65.25 -12.28 27.60
CA ARG A 966 66.28 -12.97 28.41
C ARG A 966 67.63 -12.91 27.69
N PRO A 967 68.74 -12.50 28.36
CA PRO A 967 70.04 -12.40 27.70
C PRO A 967 70.69 -13.77 27.52
N ASN A 968 71.20 -14.04 26.32
CA ASN A 968 72.09 -15.17 26.07
C ASN A 968 73.45 -14.93 26.74
N THR A 969 73.69 -15.59 27.88
CA THR A 969 75.04 -15.75 28.45
C THR A 969 75.54 -17.16 28.18
N ALA A 970 76.18 -17.36 27.03
CA ALA A 970 76.95 -18.57 26.76
C ALA A 970 78.38 -18.39 27.26
N THR A 971 78.77 -19.15 28.29
CA THR A 971 80.15 -19.26 28.74
C THR A 971 80.47 -20.71 29.10
N THR A 972 81.33 -21.29 28.27
CA THR A 972 82.24 -22.41 28.52
C THR A 972 82.31 -23.02 29.94
N SER A 973 81.95 -24.29 30.02
CA SER A 973 82.75 -25.35 30.67
C SER A 973 82.30 -26.71 30.16
#